data_AF-A0AA96UGA7-F1
#
_entry.id   AF-A0AA96UGA7-F1
#
_cell.length_a   1.000
_cell.length_b   1.000
_cell.length_c   1.000
_cell.angle_alpha   90.00
_cell.angle_beta   90.00
_cell.angle_gamma   90.00
#
_symmetry.space_group_name_H-M   'P 1'
#
loop_
_entity.id
_entity.type
_entity.pdbx_description
1 polymer ?
#
loop_
_entity_poly.entity_id
_entity_poly.type
_entity_poly.pdbx_seq_one_letter_code
_entity_poly.pdbx_strand_id
1 'polypeptide(L)'
;MSALAGFNVMASPCVPVRFREDVSAEEVAEFVPGAVPGEATRVGMRQALRAAHLVADLQVEHVAVEAALRRHMTALAVRVGGLDVADEDVWQDVRQELLLAGRFDAGAVDDYVKEFGDRFDLYSDRPLLQDPRLAQECTTVAVPGRLAMTRPSGNTQPWRSRVPQEEPVASAEAFGWLLAWRDYGPCGTEALRSHGGKTTKMSKAGPNRRVVSYFPLGSSLFTSLVLGCPPPGRWPQLHGEDLAPWEREGLPDPLAPVAACGPVSLLAGRAAHAVLLAPGEGGEETVSCWIAWATQEDLPAAVDPFTMTTPEGKARLANAGRSLLRDFDSLVHARDVSAGGRVPSVPPVWLGALADLAPKVLDAVADVRVRVLGCQQAAQAGGMEHWWSQTTPVTVAAFLPSRHPGRAALVARARQAAEDAAESLGGALRAAWRETGGDPKHNPWTGPADMLFWDRAEEPFWAAVTAEQLPAEDGRASPLGFRRLALQVYDEVTAPQTATVAELDLITAHRRAVISPRGTRSRKAEPVTTSPTSAQQPAAAEGRPDPLLVFNDFMRLVAKVCTRPGGRGALADGLAYDLSEGAPPLIVEELLDAEPDEEVRAFLVDSKQARLFTMIACLYAFHDAPNPRTAGEYRFRPPRPGFARHNLGWSYHEAIQHGIRAANARDALRTLADGELDDLVLALPGAISWLRSKKVPVTWSVLLRDLTRWNRHADQVRREWFQAFHPITP
;
A
#
# COMPACT_ATOMS: atom_id res chain seq x y z
N MET A 1 3.17 -24.91 -54.01
CA MET A 1 3.39 -24.16 -52.76
C MET A 1 2.16 -24.39 -51.91
N SER A 2 2.25 -25.30 -50.95
CA SER A 2 1.15 -25.59 -50.01
C SER A 2 0.82 -24.29 -49.27
N ALA A 3 -0.46 -23.96 -49.10
CA ALA A 3 -0.86 -22.85 -48.24
C ALA A 3 -0.18 -23.07 -46.87
N LEU A 4 0.70 -22.16 -46.47
CA LEU A 4 1.26 -22.18 -45.12
C LEU A 4 0.08 -22.14 -44.16
N ALA A 5 0.04 -23.09 -43.23
CA ALA A 5 -0.96 -23.11 -42.18
C ALA A 5 -0.78 -21.84 -41.32
N GLY A 6 -1.73 -20.91 -41.42
CA GLY A 6 -1.69 -19.61 -40.75
C GLY A 6 -2.44 -19.64 -39.42
N PHE A 7 -2.02 -18.79 -38.49
CA PHE A 7 -2.74 -18.54 -37.24
C PHE A 7 -3.06 -17.05 -37.13
N ASN A 8 -4.26 -16.68 -37.58
CA ASN A 8 -4.71 -15.29 -37.55
C ASN A 8 -5.33 -14.96 -36.19
N VAL A 9 -4.69 -14.09 -35.40
CA VAL A 9 -5.13 -13.81 -34.02
C VAL A 9 -6.48 -13.08 -33.94
N MET A 10 -6.95 -12.48 -35.05
CA MET A 10 -8.28 -11.87 -35.09
C MET A 10 -9.39 -12.92 -35.16
N ALA A 11 -9.13 -14.07 -35.80
CA ALA A 11 -10.12 -15.13 -36.01
C ALA A 11 -9.91 -16.34 -35.08
N SER A 12 -8.67 -16.76 -34.87
CA SER A 12 -8.33 -17.95 -34.11
C SER A 12 -8.50 -17.73 -32.59
N PRO A 13 -9.05 -18.72 -31.84
CA PRO A 13 -9.21 -18.64 -30.38
C PRO A 13 -7.87 -18.48 -29.64
N CYS A 14 -7.52 -17.24 -29.26
CA CYS A 14 -6.25 -16.96 -28.58
C CYS A 14 -6.39 -16.07 -27.35
N VAL A 15 -7.45 -15.27 -27.25
CA VAL A 15 -7.72 -14.36 -26.13
C VAL A 15 -8.60 -15.08 -25.10
N PRO A 16 -8.08 -15.43 -23.91
CA PRO A 16 -8.88 -16.02 -22.87
C PRO A 16 -9.73 -14.94 -22.20
N VAL A 17 -11.04 -15.13 -22.20
CA VAL A 17 -12.04 -14.19 -21.65
C VAL A 17 -12.97 -14.92 -20.70
N ARG A 18 -13.54 -14.21 -19.73
CA ARG A 18 -14.69 -14.68 -18.94
C ARG A 18 -15.89 -13.82 -19.26
N PHE A 19 -17.01 -14.44 -19.62
CA PHE A 19 -18.26 -13.72 -19.80
C PHE A 19 -18.83 -13.29 -18.45
N ARG A 20 -19.52 -12.16 -18.43
CA ARG A 20 -20.21 -11.68 -17.24
C ARG A 20 -21.26 -12.70 -16.79
N GLU A 21 -21.60 -12.68 -15.51
CA GLU A 21 -22.61 -13.58 -14.94
C GLU A 21 -24.03 -13.03 -15.09
N ASP A 22 -24.17 -11.73 -15.31
CA ASP A 22 -25.44 -11.01 -15.37
C ASP A 22 -25.99 -10.83 -16.79
N VAL A 23 -25.31 -11.40 -17.81
CA VAL A 23 -25.76 -11.38 -19.21
C VAL A 23 -26.52 -12.67 -19.55
N SER A 24 -27.44 -12.61 -20.51
CA SER A 24 -28.20 -13.80 -20.91
C SER A 24 -27.36 -14.78 -21.71
N ALA A 25 -27.71 -16.07 -21.63
CA ALA A 25 -27.05 -17.11 -22.42
C ALA A 25 -27.31 -16.92 -23.93
N GLU A 26 -28.47 -16.40 -24.33
CA GLU A 26 -28.76 -16.11 -25.73
C GLU A 26 -27.84 -15.01 -26.28
N GLU A 27 -27.64 -13.91 -25.54
CA GLU A 27 -26.74 -12.83 -25.94
C GLU A 27 -25.30 -13.32 -26.07
N VAL A 28 -24.81 -14.11 -25.12
CA VAL A 28 -23.44 -14.66 -25.19
C VAL A 28 -23.31 -15.61 -26.38
N ALA A 29 -24.28 -16.49 -26.61
CA ALA A 29 -24.25 -17.46 -27.69
C ALA A 29 -24.36 -16.83 -29.09
N GLU A 30 -24.99 -15.66 -29.23
CA GLU A 30 -25.03 -14.89 -30.47
C GLU A 30 -23.60 -14.50 -30.94
N PHE A 31 -22.74 -14.16 -29.98
CA PHE A 31 -21.36 -13.77 -30.26
C PHE A 31 -20.41 -14.96 -30.28
N VAL A 32 -20.56 -15.90 -29.34
CA VAL A 32 -19.68 -17.06 -29.19
C VAL A 32 -20.54 -18.32 -29.00
N PRO A 33 -20.81 -19.06 -30.10
CA PRO A 33 -21.62 -20.26 -30.03
C PRO A 33 -21.08 -21.25 -28.99
N GLY A 34 -21.96 -21.68 -28.07
CA GLY A 34 -21.62 -22.62 -27.00
C GLY A 34 -20.95 -22.01 -25.77
N ALA A 35 -20.69 -20.70 -25.75
CA ALA A 35 -20.25 -20.03 -24.53
C ALA A 35 -21.43 -19.75 -23.58
N VAL A 36 -21.14 -19.75 -22.29
CA VAL A 36 -22.12 -19.59 -21.21
C VAL A 36 -21.69 -18.43 -20.31
N PRO A 37 -22.64 -17.63 -19.76
CA PRO A 37 -22.34 -16.61 -18.75
C PRO A 37 -21.51 -17.18 -17.60
N GLY A 38 -20.54 -16.39 -17.12
CA GLY A 38 -19.64 -16.77 -16.03
C GLY A 38 -18.50 -17.73 -16.40
N GLU A 39 -18.53 -18.40 -17.56
CA GLU A 39 -17.49 -19.33 -17.98
C GLU A 39 -16.32 -18.64 -18.68
N ALA A 40 -15.13 -19.24 -18.53
CA ALA A 40 -13.93 -18.83 -19.24
C ALA A 40 -13.81 -19.59 -20.56
N THR A 41 -13.55 -18.88 -21.65
CA THR A 41 -13.31 -19.48 -22.97
C THR A 41 -12.27 -18.68 -23.75
N ARG A 42 -11.75 -19.26 -24.83
CA ARG A 42 -10.84 -18.56 -25.76
C ARG A 42 -11.61 -18.11 -26.98
N VAL A 43 -11.39 -16.86 -27.38
CA VAL A 43 -11.99 -16.25 -28.57
C VAL A 43 -10.92 -15.57 -29.41
N GLY A 44 -11.22 -15.30 -30.69
CA GLY A 44 -10.40 -14.43 -31.52
C GLY A 44 -10.47 -12.97 -31.05
N MET A 45 -9.43 -12.18 -31.33
CA MET A 45 -9.35 -10.78 -30.90
C MET A 45 -10.51 -9.92 -31.44
N ARG A 46 -10.94 -10.15 -32.69
CA ARG A 46 -12.11 -9.46 -33.27
C ARG A 46 -13.37 -9.73 -32.46
N GLN A 47 -13.56 -10.99 -32.08
CA GLN A 47 -14.70 -11.43 -31.31
C GLN A 47 -14.67 -10.85 -29.88
N ALA A 48 -13.49 -10.82 -29.25
CA ALA A 48 -13.30 -10.19 -27.95
C ALA A 48 -13.67 -8.71 -27.96
N LEU A 49 -13.32 -7.96 -29.02
CA LEU A 49 -13.69 -6.54 -29.17
C LEU A 49 -15.19 -6.37 -29.40
N ARG A 50 -15.81 -7.14 -30.30
CA ARG A 50 -17.27 -7.08 -30.56
C ARG A 50 -18.09 -7.39 -29.32
N ALA A 51 -17.70 -8.43 -28.58
CA ALA A 51 -18.38 -8.88 -27.37
C ALA A 51 -17.84 -8.22 -26.10
N ALA A 52 -17.00 -7.18 -26.18
CA ALA A 52 -16.30 -6.62 -25.01
C ALA A 52 -17.24 -6.14 -23.89
N HIS A 53 -18.47 -5.74 -24.24
CA HIS A 53 -19.52 -5.33 -23.31
C HIS A 53 -20.17 -6.48 -22.53
N LEU A 54 -20.05 -7.72 -23.05
CA LEU A 54 -20.51 -8.97 -22.41
C LEU A 54 -19.40 -9.68 -21.66
N VAL A 55 -18.14 -9.37 -21.96
CA VAL A 55 -16.96 -9.95 -21.29
C VAL A 55 -16.72 -9.20 -19.98
N ALA A 56 -16.57 -9.94 -18.88
CA ALA A 56 -16.28 -9.39 -17.56
C ALA A 56 -14.82 -8.91 -17.52
N ASP A 57 -13.88 -9.79 -17.86
CA ASP A 57 -12.45 -9.48 -17.95
C ASP A 57 -11.68 -10.58 -18.70
N LEU A 58 -10.39 -10.34 -18.94
CA LEU A 58 -9.43 -11.32 -19.45
C LEU A 58 -9.11 -12.40 -18.39
N GLN A 59 -8.94 -13.65 -18.83
CA GLN A 59 -8.56 -14.80 -17.97
C GLN A 59 -7.16 -15.28 -18.31
N VAL A 60 -6.17 -14.42 -18.13
CA VAL A 60 -4.77 -14.71 -18.45
C VAL A 60 -4.04 -15.15 -17.19
N GLU A 61 -3.41 -16.32 -17.23
CA GLU A 61 -2.66 -16.86 -16.09
C GLU A 61 -1.38 -16.07 -15.81
N HIS A 62 -0.65 -15.68 -16.85
CA HIS A 62 0.66 -15.05 -16.70
C HIS A 62 0.60 -13.52 -16.72
N VAL A 63 1.12 -12.89 -15.67
CA VAL A 63 1.04 -11.43 -15.44
C VAL A 63 1.66 -10.60 -16.56
N ALA A 64 2.82 -10.98 -17.13
CA ALA A 64 3.39 -10.27 -18.29
C ALA A 64 2.45 -10.29 -19.49
N VAL A 65 1.87 -11.47 -19.74
CA VAL A 65 1.03 -11.70 -20.91
C VAL A 65 -0.24 -10.89 -20.74
N GLU A 66 -0.83 -10.90 -19.54
CA GLU A 66 -2.02 -10.09 -19.23
C GLU A 66 -1.73 -8.60 -19.44
N ALA A 67 -0.63 -8.09 -18.89
CA ALA A 67 -0.30 -6.67 -18.99
C ALA A 67 -0.03 -6.23 -20.44
N ALA A 68 0.74 -7.01 -21.20
CA ALA A 68 1.03 -6.71 -22.59
C ALA A 68 -0.22 -6.85 -23.49
N LEU A 69 -1.07 -7.86 -23.22
CA LEU A 69 -2.34 -8.05 -23.92
C LEU A 69 -3.30 -6.88 -23.68
N ARG A 70 -3.43 -6.39 -22.43
CA ARG A 70 -4.25 -5.22 -22.12
C ARG A 70 -3.80 -3.98 -22.89
N ARG A 71 -2.50 -3.73 -23.01
CA ARG A 71 -1.96 -2.62 -23.84
C ARG A 71 -2.29 -2.81 -25.32
N HIS A 72 -2.07 -4.02 -25.83
CA HIS A 72 -2.35 -4.34 -27.23
C HIS A 72 -3.85 -4.16 -27.56
N MET A 73 -4.74 -4.66 -26.71
CA MET A 73 -6.19 -4.48 -26.85
C MET A 73 -6.62 -3.02 -26.68
N THR A 74 -5.97 -2.26 -25.79
CA THR A 74 -6.23 -0.82 -25.66
C THR A 74 -5.81 -0.06 -26.92
N ALA A 75 -4.69 -0.42 -27.55
CA ALA A 75 -4.27 0.17 -28.81
C ALA A 75 -5.28 -0.09 -29.94
N LEU A 76 -5.87 -1.29 -29.99
CA LEU A 76 -6.96 -1.61 -30.91
C LEU A 76 -8.24 -0.82 -30.55
N ALA A 77 -8.59 -0.73 -29.26
CA ALA A 77 -9.73 0.03 -28.77
C ALA A 77 -9.64 1.52 -29.12
N VAL A 78 -8.43 2.10 -29.11
CA VAL A 78 -8.20 3.47 -29.57
C VAL A 78 -8.64 3.63 -31.02
N ARG A 79 -8.28 2.70 -31.91
CA ARG A 79 -8.66 2.73 -33.33
C ARG A 79 -10.15 2.51 -33.54
N VAL A 80 -10.69 1.41 -33.03
CA VAL A 80 -12.10 1.05 -33.29
C VAL A 80 -13.09 1.94 -32.56
N GLY A 81 -12.64 2.65 -31.52
CA GLY A 81 -13.42 3.66 -30.79
C GLY A 81 -13.26 5.08 -31.34
N GLY A 82 -12.37 5.35 -32.30
CA GLY A 82 -12.10 6.72 -32.77
C GLY A 82 -11.49 7.62 -31.68
N LEU A 83 -10.73 7.04 -30.74
CA LEU A 83 -10.07 7.74 -29.64
C LEU A 83 -8.63 8.17 -29.97
N ASP A 84 -8.32 8.29 -31.26
CA ASP A 84 -7.07 8.76 -31.85
C ASP A 84 -7.17 10.19 -32.40
N VAL A 85 -8.25 10.91 -32.10
CA VAL A 85 -8.41 12.34 -32.38
C VAL A 85 -7.56 13.21 -31.44
N ALA A 86 -6.72 14.07 -32.00
CA ALA A 86 -5.76 14.89 -31.24
C ALA A 86 -6.39 16.11 -30.52
N ASP A 87 -7.60 16.49 -30.91
CA ASP A 87 -8.36 17.55 -30.24
C ASP A 87 -8.93 17.01 -28.92
N GLU A 88 -8.52 17.61 -27.80
CA GLU A 88 -8.86 17.14 -26.44
C GLU A 88 -10.37 17.22 -26.16
N ASP A 89 -11.05 18.28 -26.61
CA ASP A 89 -12.48 18.46 -26.36
C ASP A 89 -13.28 17.41 -27.16
N VAL A 90 -12.95 17.24 -28.44
CA VAL A 90 -13.57 16.20 -29.29
C VAL A 90 -13.29 14.81 -28.73
N TRP A 91 -12.07 14.55 -28.28
CA TRP A 91 -11.70 13.28 -27.67
C TRP A 91 -12.54 12.98 -26.41
N GLN A 92 -12.74 13.99 -25.55
CA GLN A 92 -13.55 13.86 -24.34
C GLN A 92 -15.02 13.58 -24.66
N ASP A 93 -15.57 14.23 -25.68
CA ASP A 93 -16.94 14.00 -26.13
C ASP A 93 -17.10 12.56 -26.66
N VAL A 94 -16.23 12.13 -27.58
CA VAL A 94 -16.24 10.77 -28.15
C VAL A 94 -16.13 9.72 -27.04
N ARG A 95 -15.20 9.90 -26.09
CA ARG A 95 -15.03 8.96 -24.97
C ARG A 95 -16.27 8.89 -24.10
N GLN A 96 -16.89 10.01 -23.77
CA GLN A 96 -18.09 10.03 -22.93
C GLN A 96 -19.29 9.39 -23.64
N GLU A 97 -19.47 9.65 -24.94
CA GLU A 97 -20.49 9.01 -25.76
C GLU A 97 -20.30 7.49 -25.81
N LEU A 98 -19.07 7.01 -26.01
CA LEU A 98 -18.75 5.59 -25.96
C LEU A 98 -19.07 4.96 -24.60
N LEU A 99 -18.63 5.59 -23.51
CA LEU A 99 -18.90 5.07 -22.16
C LEU A 99 -20.41 4.99 -21.86
N LEU A 100 -21.21 5.95 -22.35
CA LEU A 100 -22.66 5.91 -22.24
C LEU A 100 -23.31 4.85 -23.15
N ALA A 101 -22.75 4.61 -24.34
CA ALA A 101 -23.21 3.57 -25.24
C ALA A 101 -22.90 2.16 -24.71
N GLY A 102 -21.82 2.01 -23.94
CA GLY A 102 -21.47 0.77 -23.23
C GLY A 102 -20.93 -0.35 -24.13
N ARG A 103 -20.68 -0.10 -25.42
CA ARG A 103 -20.14 -1.06 -26.39
C ARG A 103 -19.44 -0.37 -27.57
N PHE A 104 -18.56 -1.09 -28.24
CA PHE A 104 -18.00 -0.66 -29.54
C PHE A 104 -19.01 -0.88 -30.66
N ASP A 105 -18.92 -0.08 -31.72
CA ASP A 105 -19.62 -0.36 -32.97
C ASP A 105 -19.00 -1.59 -33.66
N ALA A 106 -19.82 -2.60 -33.93
CA ALA A 106 -19.36 -3.82 -34.58
C ALA A 106 -18.90 -3.58 -36.02
N GLY A 107 -19.49 -2.60 -36.72
CA GLY A 107 -19.08 -2.20 -38.07
C GLY A 107 -17.65 -1.64 -38.07
N ALA A 108 -17.38 -0.67 -37.20
CA ALA A 108 -16.04 -0.10 -37.03
C ALA A 108 -14.97 -1.16 -36.69
N VAL A 109 -15.29 -2.14 -35.84
CA VAL A 109 -14.38 -3.25 -35.54
C VAL A 109 -14.11 -4.10 -36.79
N ASP A 110 -15.16 -4.49 -37.51
CA ASP A 110 -15.03 -5.35 -38.69
C ASP A 110 -14.29 -4.64 -39.84
N ASP A 111 -14.53 -3.35 -40.03
CA ASP A 111 -13.87 -2.54 -41.06
C ASP A 111 -12.36 -2.42 -40.79
N TYR A 112 -11.95 -2.13 -39.54
CA TYR A 112 -10.53 -2.06 -39.17
C TYR A 112 -9.84 -3.42 -39.32
N VAL A 113 -10.49 -4.51 -38.90
CA VAL A 113 -9.94 -5.86 -39.04
C VAL A 113 -9.81 -6.25 -40.51
N LYS A 114 -10.76 -5.85 -41.36
CA LYS A 114 -10.73 -6.11 -42.79
C LYS A 114 -9.59 -5.38 -43.48
N GLU A 115 -9.31 -4.14 -43.09
CA GLU A 115 -8.23 -3.32 -43.66
C GLU A 115 -6.84 -3.94 -43.43
N PHE A 116 -6.60 -4.50 -42.25
CA PHE A 116 -5.29 -5.05 -41.86
C PHE A 116 -5.29 -6.58 -41.67
N GLY A 117 -6.28 -7.29 -42.22
CA GLY A 117 -6.56 -8.70 -41.88
C GLY A 117 -5.37 -9.65 -42.10
N ASP A 118 -4.59 -9.43 -43.15
CA ASP A 118 -3.37 -10.19 -43.49
C ASP A 118 -2.19 -9.91 -42.54
N ARG A 119 -2.23 -8.80 -41.80
CA ARG A 119 -1.18 -8.35 -40.86
C ARG A 119 -1.31 -8.97 -39.47
N PHE A 120 -2.39 -9.70 -39.20
CA PHE A 120 -2.68 -10.34 -37.92
C PHE A 120 -2.35 -11.84 -37.88
N ASP A 121 -1.72 -12.38 -38.92
CA ASP A 121 -1.26 -13.77 -38.94
C ASP A 121 0.13 -13.91 -38.26
N LEU A 122 0.29 -14.92 -37.40
CA LEU A 122 1.55 -15.18 -36.69
C LEU A 122 2.65 -15.76 -37.59
N TYR A 123 2.31 -16.37 -38.72
CA TYR A 123 3.22 -17.19 -39.53
C TYR A 123 3.23 -16.80 -41.01
N SER A 124 2.73 -15.60 -41.35
CA SER A 124 2.80 -15.07 -42.71
C SER A 124 4.20 -14.57 -43.08
N ASP A 125 4.39 -14.17 -44.35
CA ASP A 125 5.62 -13.52 -44.81
C ASP A 125 5.90 -12.20 -44.07
N ARG A 126 4.84 -11.58 -43.54
CA ARG A 126 4.90 -10.39 -42.70
C ARG A 126 4.21 -10.67 -41.36
N PRO A 127 4.85 -11.48 -40.51
CA PRO A 127 4.20 -12.02 -39.33
C PRO A 127 3.91 -10.91 -38.31
N LEU A 128 2.75 -11.00 -37.67
CA LEU A 128 2.28 -10.02 -36.68
C LEU A 128 3.34 -9.78 -35.60
N LEU A 129 3.73 -8.52 -35.41
CA LEU A 129 4.63 -8.05 -34.35
C LEU A 129 6.01 -8.72 -34.28
N GLN A 130 6.41 -9.40 -35.35
CA GLN A 130 7.66 -10.15 -35.46
C GLN A 130 8.60 -9.50 -36.49
N ASP A 131 9.88 -9.89 -36.45
CA ASP A 131 10.87 -9.44 -37.44
C ASP A 131 11.30 -10.63 -38.32
N PRO A 132 10.76 -10.76 -39.54
CA PRO A 132 11.08 -11.89 -40.41
C PRO A 132 12.54 -11.93 -40.85
N ARG A 133 13.28 -10.81 -40.75
CA ARG A 133 14.71 -10.75 -41.09
C ARG A 133 15.56 -11.63 -40.16
N LEU A 134 15.07 -11.95 -38.96
CA LEU A 134 15.81 -12.78 -37.99
C LEU A 134 16.18 -14.16 -38.54
N ALA A 135 15.39 -14.73 -39.44
CA ALA A 135 15.70 -16.02 -40.07
C ALA A 135 17.04 -15.99 -40.83
N GLN A 136 17.45 -14.84 -41.34
CA GLN A 136 18.69 -14.65 -42.09
C GLN A 136 19.78 -13.95 -41.25
N GLU A 137 19.38 -13.04 -40.36
CA GLU A 137 20.30 -12.22 -39.58
C GLU A 137 20.83 -12.91 -38.31
N CYS A 138 20.19 -14.00 -37.86
CA CYS A 138 20.59 -14.76 -36.68
C CYS A 138 21.27 -16.08 -37.04
N THR A 139 22.31 -16.45 -36.28
CA THR A 139 23.09 -17.67 -36.54
C THR A 139 22.51 -18.94 -35.91
N THR A 140 21.61 -18.79 -34.94
CA THR A 140 21.08 -19.89 -34.12
C THR A 140 19.60 -19.73 -33.89
N VAL A 141 18.85 -20.81 -34.15
CA VAL A 141 17.45 -20.94 -33.76
C VAL A 141 17.35 -21.50 -32.34
N ALA A 142 16.42 -21.00 -31.54
CA ALA A 142 16.15 -21.48 -30.20
C ALA A 142 15.01 -22.49 -30.19
N VAL A 143 15.10 -23.43 -29.25
CA VAL A 143 14.00 -24.35 -28.89
C VAL A 143 12.78 -23.56 -28.39
N PRO A 144 11.55 -24.07 -28.59
CA PRO A 144 10.32 -23.32 -28.34
C PRO A 144 10.14 -22.95 -26.87
N GLY A 145 10.70 -23.73 -25.94
CA GLY A 145 10.73 -23.40 -24.51
C GLY A 145 11.42 -22.07 -24.17
N ARG A 146 12.27 -21.54 -25.06
CA ARG A 146 12.87 -20.21 -24.89
C ARG A 146 11.83 -19.08 -24.98
N LEU A 147 10.74 -19.29 -25.72
CA LEU A 147 9.68 -18.29 -25.90
C LEU A 147 8.89 -18.09 -24.60
N ALA A 148 8.51 -19.17 -23.93
CA ALA A 148 7.75 -19.10 -22.69
C ALA A 148 8.67 -18.75 -21.51
N MET A 149 8.53 -17.54 -20.95
CA MET A 149 9.39 -17.04 -19.85
C MET A 149 9.32 -17.86 -18.56
N THR A 150 8.34 -18.77 -18.45
CA THR A 150 8.16 -19.69 -17.32
C THR A 150 8.79 -21.06 -17.54
N ARG A 151 9.15 -21.41 -18.79
CA ARG A 151 9.78 -22.68 -19.12
C ARG A 151 11.31 -22.57 -18.96
N PRO A 152 11.96 -23.64 -18.46
CA PRO A 152 13.42 -23.69 -18.52
C PRO A 152 13.89 -23.70 -19.98
N SER A 153 14.98 -22.99 -20.27
CA SER A 153 15.65 -23.02 -21.57
C SER A 153 17.17 -22.96 -21.42
N GLY A 154 17.89 -23.77 -22.20
CA GLY A 154 19.34 -23.87 -22.14
C GLY A 154 19.81 -24.39 -20.78
N ASN A 155 20.66 -23.62 -20.09
CA ASN A 155 21.29 -24.04 -18.83
C ASN A 155 20.45 -23.69 -17.57
N THR A 156 19.24 -23.15 -17.72
CA THR A 156 18.39 -22.81 -16.57
C THR A 156 17.80 -24.07 -15.93
N GLN A 157 17.83 -24.12 -14.59
CA GLN A 157 17.29 -25.23 -13.82
C GLN A 157 15.73 -25.28 -13.88
N PRO A 158 15.11 -26.47 -13.97
CA PRO A 158 13.66 -26.64 -14.15
C PRO A 158 12.86 -26.50 -12.83
N TRP A 159 13.02 -25.37 -12.12
CA TRP A 159 12.33 -25.14 -10.84
C TRP A 159 10.85 -24.76 -10.99
N ARG A 160 10.50 -24.00 -12.05
CA ARG A 160 9.15 -23.43 -12.25
C ARG A 160 8.23 -24.27 -13.11
N SER A 161 8.81 -25.00 -14.06
CA SER A 161 8.08 -25.86 -14.97
C SER A 161 8.90 -27.10 -15.27
N ARG A 162 8.21 -28.23 -15.40
CA ARG A 162 8.78 -29.52 -15.83
C ARG A 162 8.54 -29.80 -17.32
N VAL A 163 7.89 -28.88 -18.03
CA VAL A 163 7.68 -28.97 -19.47
C VAL A 163 9.05 -28.93 -20.16
N PRO A 164 9.42 -29.96 -20.97
CA PRO A 164 10.65 -29.97 -21.73
C PRO A 164 10.80 -28.75 -22.62
N GLN A 165 12.03 -28.27 -22.80
CA GLN A 165 12.28 -27.07 -23.62
C GLN A 165 12.01 -27.29 -25.12
N GLU A 166 12.03 -28.55 -25.56
CA GLU A 166 11.72 -28.98 -26.93
C GLU A 166 10.22 -29.12 -27.20
N GLU A 167 9.39 -29.17 -26.15
CA GLU A 167 7.95 -29.28 -26.30
C GLU A 167 7.40 -28.01 -26.97
N PRO A 168 6.64 -28.14 -28.08
CA PRO A 168 6.07 -27.00 -28.78
C PRO A 168 5.23 -26.09 -27.86
N VAL A 169 5.05 -24.85 -28.30
CA VAL A 169 4.18 -23.87 -27.63
C VAL A 169 2.97 -23.65 -28.52
N ALA A 170 1.77 -23.94 -28.03
CA ALA A 170 0.53 -23.70 -28.78
C ALA A 170 0.48 -22.24 -29.30
N SER A 171 0.02 -22.01 -30.53
CA SER A 171 0.07 -20.69 -31.17
C SER A 171 -0.68 -19.61 -30.40
N ALA A 172 -1.79 -19.97 -29.75
CA ALA A 172 -2.51 -19.10 -28.81
C ALA A 172 -1.61 -18.63 -27.64
N GLU A 173 -0.80 -19.51 -27.06
CA GLU A 173 0.16 -19.16 -26.01
C GLU A 173 1.36 -18.39 -26.58
N ALA A 174 1.83 -18.78 -27.77
CA ALA A 174 2.95 -18.15 -28.45
C ALA A 174 2.66 -16.66 -28.75
N PHE A 175 1.42 -16.33 -29.14
CA PHE A 175 0.97 -14.93 -29.26
C PHE A 175 1.11 -14.16 -27.95
N GLY A 176 0.66 -14.75 -26.83
CA GLY A 176 0.79 -14.13 -25.52
C GLY A 176 2.25 -13.90 -25.13
N TRP A 177 3.12 -14.89 -25.36
CA TRP A 177 4.54 -14.77 -25.07
C TRP A 177 5.28 -13.80 -25.99
N LEU A 178 4.88 -13.69 -27.25
CA LEU A 178 5.36 -12.66 -28.17
C LEU A 178 5.11 -11.26 -27.62
N LEU A 179 3.89 -10.99 -27.13
CA LEU A 179 3.56 -9.72 -26.48
C LEU A 179 4.41 -9.49 -25.21
N ALA A 180 4.56 -10.52 -24.37
CA ALA A 180 5.37 -10.45 -23.17
C ALA A 180 6.86 -10.12 -23.44
N TRP A 181 7.45 -10.71 -24.48
CA TRP A 181 8.84 -10.42 -24.86
C TRP A 181 9.03 -8.97 -25.30
N ARG A 182 8.07 -8.41 -26.04
CA ARG A 182 8.13 -7.02 -26.50
C ARG A 182 8.13 -6.03 -25.34
N ASP A 183 7.33 -6.28 -24.30
CA ASP A 183 7.15 -5.39 -23.15
C ASP A 183 8.16 -5.63 -22.02
N TYR A 184 8.38 -6.89 -21.64
CA TYR A 184 9.05 -7.31 -20.41
C TYR A 184 10.35 -8.09 -20.65
N GLY A 185 10.81 -8.18 -21.90
CA GLY A 185 12.03 -8.88 -22.27
C GLY A 185 13.23 -8.47 -21.40
N PRO A 186 14.02 -9.42 -20.87
CA PRO A 186 15.21 -9.13 -20.08
C PRO A 186 16.28 -8.40 -20.91
N CYS A 187 17.12 -7.60 -20.24
CA CYS A 187 18.38 -7.18 -20.84
C CYS A 187 19.44 -8.27 -20.69
N GLY A 188 20.37 -8.37 -21.63
CA GLY A 188 21.49 -9.31 -21.55
C GLY A 188 21.76 -10.03 -22.87
N THR A 189 22.30 -11.25 -22.78
CA THR A 189 22.71 -12.06 -23.93
C THR A 189 21.54 -12.83 -24.53
N GLU A 190 21.23 -12.56 -25.79
CA GLU A 190 20.26 -13.26 -26.63
C GLU A 190 20.95 -13.90 -27.86
N ALA A 191 20.19 -14.27 -28.89
CA ALA A 191 20.77 -14.78 -30.13
C ALA A 191 21.71 -13.74 -30.78
N LEU A 192 22.78 -14.22 -31.40
CA LEU A 192 23.69 -13.36 -32.15
C LEU A 192 22.98 -12.88 -33.42
N ARG A 193 22.71 -11.58 -33.51
CA ARG A 193 22.12 -10.94 -34.69
C ARG A 193 23.15 -10.03 -35.36
N SER A 194 23.21 -10.10 -36.69
CA SER A 194 24.02 -9.22 -37.54
C SER A 194 23.13 -8.36 -38.44
N HIS A 195 23.14 -7.04 -38.24
CA HIS A 195 22.33 -6.10 -39.01
C HIS A 195 23.10 -4.80 -39.25
N GLY A 196 23.11 -4.30 -40.50
CA GLY A 196 23.71 -3.01 -40.84
C GLY A 196 25.17 -2.84 -40.39
N GLY A 197 25.97 -3.93 -40.43
CA GLY A 197 27.36 -3.94 -39.98
C GLY A 197 27.57 -4.03 -38.45
N LYS A 198 26.49 -4.07 -37.65
CA LYS A 198 26.56 -4.35 -36.21
C LYS A 198 26.23 -5.82 -35.94
N THR A 199 27.11 -6.51 -35.22
CA THR A 199 26.92 -7.91 -34.81
C THR A 199 27.07 -8.03 -33.30
N THR A 200 26.01 -8.45 -32.60
CA THR A 200 26.01 -8.56 -31.14
C THR A 200 24.92 -9.50 -30.63
N LYS A 201 25.16 -10.05 -29.43
CA LYS A 201 24.18 -10.81 -28.64
C LYS A 201 23.47 -9.92 -27.60
N MET A 202 23.98 -8.73 -27.34
CA MET A 202 23.47 -7.89 -26.25
C MET A 202 22.12 -7.31 -26.64
N SER A 203 21.14 -7.38 -25.75
CA SER A 203 19.82 -6.76 -25.90
C SER A 203 19.54 -5.81 -24.74
N LYS A 204 18.88 -4.69 -25.05
CA LYS A 204 18.35 -3.75 -24.07
C LYS A 204 17.13 -4.37 -23.36
N ALA A 205 16.70 -3.76 -22.27
CA ALA A 205 15.50 -4.19 -21.56
C ALA A 205 14.24 -3.77 -22.32
N GLY A 206 13.17 -4.58 -22.24
CA GLY A 206 11.83 -4.17 -22.67
C GLY A 206 11.37 -2.90 -21.93
N PRO A 207 10.50 -2.09 -22.54
CA PRO A 207 10.10 -0.78 -22.02
C PRO A 207 9.43 -0.85 -20.65
N ASN A 208 8.75 -1.96 -20.34
CA ASN A 208 7.99 -2.17 -19.11
C ASN A 208 8.67 -3.17 -18.17
N ARG A 209 9.93 -3.53 -18.45
CA ARG A 209 10.72 -4.39 -17.56
C ARG A 209 10.79 -3.80 -16.14
N ARG A 210 10.52 -4.65 -15.14
CA ARG A 210 10.60 -4.32 -13.70
C ARG A 210 9.55 -3.34 -13.19
N VAL A 211 8.48 -3.04 -13.91
CA VAL A 211 7.47 -2.05 -13.47
C VAL A 211 6.20 -2.70 -12.93
N VAL A 212 5.43 -1.95 -12.14
CA VAL A 212 4.04 -2.26 -11.80
C VAL A 212 3.11 -1.50 -12.75
N SER A 213 2.14 -2.20 -13.33
CA SER A 213 1.10 -1.61 -14.18
C SER A 213 -0.24 -1.63 -13.46
N TYR A 214 -1.02 -0.57 -13.63
CA TYR A 214 -2.31 -0.30 -12.99
C TYR A 214 -3.33 -0.05 -14.09
N PHE A 215 -4.14 -1.06 -14.39
CA PHE A 215 -5.16 -1.01 -15.42
C PHE A 215 -6.53 -0.70 -14.80
N PRO A 216 -7.39 0.07 -15.47
CA PRO A 216 -8.81 0.13 -15.10
C PRO A 216 -9.46 -1.24 -15.25
N LEU A 217 -10.35 -1.56 -14.31
CA LEU A 217 -11.16 -2.76 -14.33
C LEU A 217 -12.62 -2.35 -14.07
N GLY A 218 -13.39 -2.18 -15.14
CA GLY A 218 -14.83 -1.87 -15.07
C GLY A 218 -15.72 -3.10 -14.98
N SER A 219 -17.04 -2.89 -15.03
CA SER A 219 -18.07 -3.95 -15.16
C SER A 219 -17.89 -4.85 -16.39
N SER A 220 -17.21 -4.36 -17.42
CA SER A 220 -16.93 -5.09 -18.64
C SER A 220 -15.53 -4.79 -19.18
N LEU A 221 -15.06 -5.66 -20.07
CA LEU A 221 -13.82 -5.45 -20.82
C LEU A 221 -13.92 -4.18 -21.68
N PHE A 222 -15.10 -3.86 -22.23
CA PHE A 222 -15.33 -2.61 -22.96
C PHE A 222 -14.99 -1.39 -22.10
N THR A 223 -15.60 -1.28 -20.91
CA THR A 223 -15.35 -0.17 -19.99
C THR A 223 -13.88 -0.09 -19.60
N SER A 224 -13.25 -1.25 -19.36
CA SER A 224 -11.82 -1.32 -19.03
C SER A 224 -10.94 -0.80 -20.17
N LEU A 225 -11.23 -1.16 -21.42
CA LEU A 225 -10.44 -0.71 -22.58
C LEU A 225 -10.62 0.80 -22.85
N VAL A 226 -11.86 1.31 -22.85
CA VAL A 226 -12.15 2.72 -23.12
C VAL A 226 -11.58 3.63 -22.02
N LEU A 227 -11.66 3.22 -20.76
CA LEU A 227 -11.01 3.97 -19.67
C LEU A 227 -9.48 3.95 -19.79
N GLY A 228 -8.90 2.88 -20.35
CA GLY A 228 -7.46 2.75 -20.54
C GLY A 228 -6.88 3.64 -21.63
N CYS A 229 -7.71 4.18 -22.53
CA CYS A 229 -7.27 5.08 -23.59
C CYS A 229 -6.77 6.42 -23.00
N PRO A 230 -5.51 6.83 -23.27
CA PRO A 230 -4.97 8.08 -22.73
C PRO A 230 -5.49 9.30 -23.52
N PRO A 231 -5.76 10.45 -22.84
CA PRO A 231 -6.18 11.68 -23.50
C PRO A 231 -5.04 12.35 -24.31
N PRO A 232 -5.35 13.15 -25.35
CA PRO A 232 -4.39 13.84 -26.21
C PRO A 232 -3.29 14.62 -25.49
N GLY A 233 -3.64 15.35 -24.41
CA GLY A 233 -2.68 16.09 -23.59
C GLY A 233 -1.62 15.23 -22.90
N ARG A 234 -1.73 13.90 -22.96
CA ARG A 234 -0.80 12.92 -22.38
C ARG A 234 -0.05 12.10 -23.42
N TRP A 235 -0.29 12.34 -24.70
CA TRP A 235 0.41 11.65 -25.78
C TRP A 235 1.86 12.15 -25.92
N PRO A 236 2.77 11.33 -26.48
CA PRO A 236 4.08 11.82 -26.90
C PRO A 236 3.94 12.98 -27.88
N GLN A 237 4.61 14.11 -27.60
CA GLN A 237 4.50 15.34 -28.39
C GLN A 237 5.46 15.39 -29.59
N LEU A 238 5.84 14.21 -30.12
CA LEU A 238 6.80 14.10 -31.22
C LEU A 238 6.07 14.13 -32.56
N HIS A 239 6.70 14.72 -33.58
CA HIS A 239 6.13 14.82 -34.91
C HIS A 239 6.12 13.47 -35.64
N GLY A 240 4.99 13.11 -36.25
CA GLY A 240 4.84 11.94 -37.12
C GLY A 240 3.44 11.34 -37.03
N GLU A 241 3.16 10.35 -37.88
CA GLU A 241 1.91 9.60 -37.83
C GLU A 241 1.93 8.62 -36.67
N ASP A 242 0.86 8.61 -35.88
CA ASP A 242 0.65 7.57 -34.87
C ASP A 242 0.25 6.28 -35.57
N LEU A 243 1.18 5.36 -35.82
CA LEU A 243 0.91 4.07 -36.45
C LEU A 243 1.36 2.90 -35.58
N ALA A 244 0.48 1.90 -35.45
CA ALA A 244 0.81 0.60 -34.89
C ALA A 244 1.86 -0.12 -35.77
N PRO A 245 2.64 -1.05 -35.22
CA PRO A 245 3.59 -1.84 -36.02
C PRO A 245 2.96 -2.58 -37.21
N TRP A 246 1.73 -3.06 -37.05
CA TRP A 246 1.00 -3.78 -38.11
C TRP A 246 0.33 -2.86 -39.13
N GLU A 247 0.22 -1.56 -38.88
CA GLU A 247 -0.35 -0.60 -39.83
C GLU A 247 0.71 -0.07 -40.80
N ARG A 248 1.98 -0.03 -40.36
CA ARG A 248 3.09 0.49 -41.18
C ARG A 248 3.26 -0.30 -42.47
N GLU A 249 3.67 0.38 -43.55
CA GLU A 249 4.00 -0.26 -44.83
C GLU A 249 5.33 -1.03 -44.78
N GLY A 250 6.34 -0.51 -44.07
CA GLY A 250 7.67 -1.13 -43.94
C GLY A 250 8.00 -1.62 -42.53
N LEU A 251 9.02 -2.46 -42.42
CA LEU A 251 9.64 -2.81 -41.12
C LEU A 251 10.55 -1.67 -40.66
N PRO A 252 10.56 -1.31 -39.37
CA PRO A 252 11.49 -0.30 -38.86
C PRO A 252 12.94 -0.79 -38.96
N ASP A 253 13.86 0.17 -39.13
CA ASP A 253 15.30 -0.07 -39.05
C ASP A 253 15.71 -0.33 -37.58
N PRO A 254 16.32 -1.49 -37.26
CA PRO A 254 16.85 -1.78 -35.93
C PRO A 254 17.85 -0.74 -35.41
N LEU A 255 18.54 -0.01 -36.30
CA LEU A 255 19.51 1.02 -35.95
C LEU A 255 18.90 2.42 -35.78
N ALA A 256 17.62 2.59 -36.11
CA ALA A 256 16.89 3.85 -35.98
C ALA A 256 15.49 3.59 -35.38
N PRO A 257 15.38 3.34 -34.06
CA PRO A 257 14.11 3.04 -33.43
C PRO A 257 13.13 4.21 -33.59
N VAL A 258 11.90 3.88 -34.01
CA VAL A 258 10.88 4.91 -34.27
C VAL A 258 10.30 5.40 -32.95
N ALA A 259 10.22 6.72 -32.82
CA ALA A 259 9.55 7.35 -31.70
C ALA A 259 8.03 7.08 -31.72
N ALA A 260 7.44 6.98 -30.54
CA ALA A 260 5.98 7.02 -30.43
C ALA A 260 5.51 8.46 -30.69
N CYS A 261 4.47 8.61 -31.52
CA CYS A 261 3.90 9.91 -31.90
C CYS A 261 2.43 10.06 -31.46
N GLY A 262 1.86 9.03 -30.84
CA GLY A 262 0.49 9.04 -30.33
C GLY A 262 0.18 7.80 -29.49
N PRO A 263 -1.10 7.58 -29.13
CA PRO A 263 -1.51 6.54 -28.19
C PRO A 263 -1.26 5.13 -28.73
N VAL A 264 -1.43 4.88 -30.02
CA VAL A 264 -1.32 3.52 -30.60
C VAL A 264 0.15 3.10 -30.69
N SER A 265 1.01 3.95 -31.22
CA SER A 265 2.46 3.73 -31.28
C SER A 265 3.10 3.69 -29.89
N LEU A 266 2.56 4.43 -28.91
CA LEU A 266 2.98 4.35 -27.51
C LEU A 266 2.74 2.95 -26.93
N LEU A 267 1.53 2.40 -27.13
CA LEU A 267 1.08 1.17 -26.52
C LEU A 267 1.56 -0.11 -27.22
N ALA A 268 1.73 -0.08 -28.55
CA ALA A 268 2.10 -1.25 -29.34
C ALA A 268 3.47 -1.15 -30.03
N GLY A 269 3.98 0.07 -30.24
CA GLY A 269 5.13 0.36 -31.09
C GLY A 269 6.48 0.19 -30.41
N ARG A 270 6.54 0.21 -29.08
CA ARG A 270 7.79 0.23 -28.32
C ARG A 270 8.27 -1.19 -28.01
N ALA A 271 9.39 -1.60 -28.62
CA ALA A 271 9.99 -2.91 -28.34
C ALA A 271 11.52 -2.85 -28.45
N ALA A 272 12.19 -3.38 -27.43
CA ALA A 272 13.65 -3.57 -27.43
C ALA A 272 14.06 -4.94 -27.97
N HIS A 273 13.12 -5.87 -28.07
CA HIS A 273 13.31 -7.25 -28.52
C HIS A 273 12.58 -7.50 -29.83
N ALA A 274 13.24 -8.24 -30.72
CA ALA A 274 12.68 -8.78 -31.94
C ALA A 274 12.51 -10.29 -31.76
N VAL A 275 11.36 -10.79 -32.19
CA VAL A 275 11.00 -12.19 -32.12
C VAL A 275 10.58 -12.67 -33.50
N LEU A 276 10.86 -13.93 -33.82
CA LEU A 276 10.33 -14.64 -34.97
C LEU A 276 9.98 -16.06 -34.56
N LEU A 277 8.80 -16.54 -34.94
CA LEU A 277 8.25 -17.85 -34.60
C LEU A 277 8.26 -18.74 -35.84
N ALA A 278 8.61 -20.01 -35.67
CA ALA A 278 8.48 -21.02 -36.71
C ALA A 278 7.27 -21.92 -36.41
N PRO A 279 6.31 -22.05 -37.35
CA PRO A 279 5.14 -22.91 -37.16
C PRO A 279 5.50 -24.39 -37.27
N GLY A 280 4.73 -25.25 -36.59
CA GLY A 280 4.60 -26.67 -36.92
C GLY A 280 3.79 -26.89 -38.20
N GLU A 281 3.66 -28.14 -38.65
CA GLU A 281 3.01 -28.48 -39.94
C GLU A 281 1.57 -27.94 -40.07
N GLY A 282 0.83 -27.86 -38.96
CA GLY A 282 -0.55 -27.39 -38.92
C GLY A 282 -0.74 -25.92 -38.50
N GLY A 283 0.33 -25.17 -38.18
CA GLY A 283 0.21 -23.78 -37.72
C GLY A 283 -0.50 -23.59 -36.37
N GLU A 284 -0.81 -24.67 -35.66
CA GLU A 284 -1.45 -24.64 -34.33
C GLU A 284 -0.44 -24.54 -33.18
N GLU A 285 0.85 -24.71 -33.50
CA GLU A 285 1.96 -24.67 -32.56
C GLU A 285 3.20 -24.00 -33.14
N THR A 286 4.01 -23.47 -32.24
CA THR A 286 5.36 -22.96 -32.49
C THR A 286 6.37 -24.02 -32.08
N VAL A 287 7.16 -24.48 -33.05
CA VAL A 287 8.15 -25.56 -32.85
C VAL A 287 9.57 -25.04 -32.66
N SER A 288 9.83 -23.77 -33.01
CA SER A 288 11.10 -23.09 -32.69
C SER A 288 10.94 -21.57 -32.82
N CYS A 289 11.92 -20.80 -32.33
CA CYS A 289 11.87 -19.34 -32.40
C CYS A 289 13.25 -18.70 -32.47
N TRP A 290 13.29 -17.44 -32.92
CA TRP A 290 14.43 -16.54 -32.79
C TRP A 290 14.04 -15.40 -31.86
N ILE A 291 14.91 -15.09 -30.90
CA ILE A 291 14.76 -13.94 -30.00
C ILE A 291 16.10 -13.20 -29.99
N ALA A 292 16.08 -11.93 -30.40
CA ALA A 292 17.25 -11.08 -30.51
C ALA A 292 16.88 -9.63 -30.19
N TRP A 293 17.87 -8.73 -30.26
CA TRP A 293 17.61 -7.30 -30.11
C TRP A 293 16.81 -6.76 -31.30
N ALA A 294 15.77 -5.95 -31.03
CA ALA A 294 15.09 -5.13 -32.04
C ALA A 294 15.81 -3.82 -32.29
N THR A 295 16.51 -3.29 -31.27
CA THR A 295 17.39 -2.13 -31.41
C THR A 295 18.55 -2.22 -30.43
N GLN A 296 19.68 -1.59 -30.77
CA GLN A 296 20.82 -1.37 -29.86
C GLN A 296 20.82 0.04 -29.27
N GLU A 297 20.06 0.95 -29.86
CA GLU A 297 19.91 2.31 -29.38
C GLU A 297 18.93 2.33 -28.20
N ASP A 298 19.01 3.36 -27.35
CA ASP A 298 18.01 3.53 -26.30
C ASP A 298 16.66 3.86 -26.92
N LEU A 299 15.58 3.23 -26.43
CA LEU A 299 14.24 3.53 -26.89
C LEU A 299 13.91 5.00 -26.61
N PRO A 300 13.30 5.71 -27.57
CA PRO A 300 12.83 7.07 -27.34
C PRO A 300 11.98 7.17 -26.06
N ALA A 301 12.23 8.23 -25.29
CA ALA A 301 11.59 8.44 -24.00
C ALA A 301 10.08 8.60 -24.17
N ALA A 302 9.31 7.79 -23.46
CA ALA A 302 7.85 7.89 -23.39
C ALA A 302 7.36 7.31 -22.07
N VAL A 303 6.30 7.91 -21.53
CA VAL A 303 5.68 7.50 -20.27
C VAL A 303 4.52 6.55 -20.57
N ASP A 304 4.53 5.39 -19.94
CA ASP A 304 3.42 4.43 -20.05
C ASP A 304 2.21 4.90 -19.23
N PRO A 305 1.01 4.99 -19.82
CA PRO A 305 -0.18 5.54 -19.17
C PRO A 305 -0.69 4.69 -18.00
N PHE A 306 -0.27 3.43 -17.90
CA PHE A 306 -0.67 2.50 -16.86
C PHE A 306 0.31 2.46 -15.69
N THR A 307 1.35 3.29 -15.66
CA THR A 307 2.35 3.26 -14.59
C THR A 307 2.20 4.44 -13.63
N MET A 308 2.41 4.18 -12.33
CA MET A 308 2.74 5.27 -11.40
C MET A 308 4.15 5.74 -11.67
N THR A 309 4.35 7.06 -11.71
CA THR A 309 5.68 7.65 -11.97
C THR A 309 6.10 8.65 -10.90
N THR A 310 7.38 8.97 -10.84
CA THR A 310 7.85 10.17 -10.14
C THR A 310 7.56 11.42 -10.98
N PRO A 311 7.65 12.64 -10.44
CA PRO A 311 7.55 13.87 -11.23
C PRO A 311 8.54 13.94 -12.40
N GLU A 312 9.67 13.25 -12.30
CA GLU A 312 10.68 13.12 -13.38
C GLU A 312 10.33 12.03 -14.42
N GLY A 313 9.15 11.41 -14.33
CA GLY A 313 8.67 10.41 -15.28
C GLY A 313 9.21 9.00 -15.08
N LYS A 314 9.86 8.70 -13.95
CA LYS A 314 10.38 7.35 -13.67
C LYS A 314 9.27 6.43 -13.15
N ALA A 315 9.02 5.34 -13.86
CA ALA A 315 8.02 4.34 -13.46
C ALA A 315 8.36 3.67 -12.12
N ARG A 316 7.30 3.35 -11.36
CA ARG A 316 7.40 2.61 -10.10
C ARG A 316 7.86 1.18 -10.38
N LEU A 317 8.96 0.83 -9.72
CA LEU A 317 9.49 -0.52 -9.81
C LEU A 317 8.59 -1.50 -9.05
N ALA A 318 8.48 -2.70 -9.62
CA ALA A 318 7.81 -3.83 -9.03
C ALA A 318 8.60 -4.36 -7.82
N ASN A 319 7.91 -4.40 -6.68
CA ASN A 319 8.35 -5.03 -5.44
C ASN A 319 7.19 -5.84 -4.85
N ALA A 320 7.30 -7.17 -4.88
CA ALA A 320 6.30 -8.09 -4.37
C ALA A 320 6.08 -7.98 -2.85
N GLY A 321 7.06 -7.45 -2.10
CA GLY A 321 6.91 -7.16 -0.67
C GLY A 321 6.15 -5.85 -0.39
N ARG A 322 5.73 -5.12 -1.43
CA ARG A 322 4.95 -3.87 -1.27
C ARG A 322 3.45 -4.19 -1.33
N SER A 323 2.78 -3.94 -0.22
CA SER A 323 1.32 -3.98 -0.11
C SER A 323 0.62 -2.93 -1.00
N LEU A 324 -0.56 -3.26 -1.51
CA LEU A 324 -1.37 -2.40 -2.38
C LEU A 324 -1.94 -1.19 -1.64
N LEU A 325 -2.26 -1.32 -0.35
CA LEU A 325 -2.77 -0.20 0.46
C LEU A 325 -1.83 1.01 0.42
N ARG A 326 -0.52 0.78 0.27
CA ARG A 326 0.51 1.83 0.24
C ARG A 326 0.46 2.67 -1.01
N ASP A 327 -0.22 2.19 -2.05
CA ASP A 327 -0.39 2.83 -3.35
C ASP A 327 -1.82 3.38 -3.52
N PHE A 328 -2.76 2.98 -2.65
CA PHE A 328 -4.18 3.26 -2.83
C PHE A 328 -4.52 4.76 -2.76
N ASP A 329 -3.84 5.53 -1.91
CA ASP A 329 -4.02 6.99 -1.83
C ASP A 329 -3.76 7.68 -3.17
N SER A 330 -2.71 7.25 -3.87
CA SER A 330 -2.35 7.72 -5.20
C SER A 330 -3.38 7.27 -6.23
N LEU A 331 -3.91 6.05 -6.11
CA LEU A 331 -4.93 5.51 -7.02
C LEU A 331 -6.29 6.23 -6.93
N VAL A 332 -6.58 6.89 -5.81
CA VAL A 332 -7.85 7.64 -5.63
C VAL A 332 -7.64 9.14 -5.57
N HIS A 333 -6.43 9.64 -5.89
CA HIS A 333 -6.06 11.05 -5.72
C HIS A 333 -6.32 11.62 -4.31
N ALA A 334 -6.27 10.76 -3.29
CA ALA A 334 -6.42 11.18 -1.89
C ALA A 334 -5.20 12.02 -1.48
N ARG A 335 -5.41 13.32 -1.35
CA ARG A 335 -4.41 14.24 -0.78
C ARG A 335 -4.92 14.77 0.54
N ASP A 336 -4.09 14.69 1.56
CA ASP A 336 -4.29 15.48 2.76
C ASP A 336 -3.79 16.91 2.48
N VAL A 337 -4.72 17.83 2.28
CA VAL A 337 -4.44 19.26 2.00
C VAL A 337 -3.71 19.91 3.18
N SER A 338 -3.77 19.34 4.39
CA SER A 338 -3.07 19.82 5.58
C SER A 338 -1.60 19.35 5.66
N ALA A 339 -1.23 18.31 4.92
CA ALA A 339 0.14 17.83 4.80
C ALA A 339 0.86 18.57 3.67
N GLY A 340 1.50 19.70 3.98
CA GLY A 340 2.26 20.55 3.05
C GLY A 340 3.54 19.92 2.47
N GLY A 341 3.48 18.67 1.99
CA GLY A 341 4.60 17.92 1.41
C GLY A 341 4.57 17.87 -0.13
N ARG A 342 5.74 17.61 -0.74
CA ARG A 342 5.87 17.28 -2.17
C ARG A 342 5.03 16.03 -2.48
N VAL A 343 4.23 16.08 -3.54
CA VAL A 343 3.53 14.90 -4.08
C VAL A 343 4.59 13.89 -4.54
N PRO A 344 4.73 12.72 -3.88
CA PRO A 344 5.84 11.81 -4.16
C PRO A 344 5.63 10.98 -5.44
N SER A 345 4.41 10.91 -5.98
CA SER A 345 4.12 10.19 -7.22
C SER A 345 2.99 10.79 -8.05
N VAL A 346 3.14 10.68 -9.36
CA VAL A 346 2.12 10.92 -10.37
C VAL A 346 1.35 9.61 -10.61
N PRO A 347 0.03 9.60 -10.49
CA PRO A 347 -0.79 8.41 -10.72
C PRO A 347 -0.86 8.03 -12.21
N PRO A 348 -1.32 6.81 -12.53
CA PRO A 348 -1.65 6.40 -13.90
C PRO A 348 -2.53 7.44 -14.59
N VAL A 349 -2.26 7.66 -15.88
CA VAL A 349 -2.89 8.71 -16.68
C VAL A 349 -4.41 8.59 -16.67
N TRP A 350 -4.93 7.37 -16.78
CA TRP A 350 -6.36 7.11 -16.89
C TRP A 350 -7.17 7.52 -15.64
N LEU A 351 -6.53 7.59 -14.46
CA LEU A 351 -7.22 7.99 -13.23
C LEU A 351 -7.58 9.48 -13.22
N GLY A 352 -6.72 10.33 -13.77
CA GLY A 352 -7.05 11.74 -13.98
C GLY A 352 -8.23 11.88 -14.95
N ALA A 353 -8.17 11.18 -16.08
CA ALA A 353 -9.25 11.17 -17.08
C ALA A 353 -10.56 10.56 -16.54
N LEU A 354 -10.52 9.67 -15.54
CA LEU A 354 -11.70 9.17 -14.83
C LEU A 354 -12.29 10.26 -13.92
N ALA A 355 -11.44 10.97 -13.17
CA ALA A 355 -11.85 12.02 -12.24
C ALA A 355 -12.52 13.21 -12.94
N ASP A 356 -12.15 13.45 -14.20
CA ASP A 356 -12.66 14.54 -15.04
C ASP A 356 -13.97 14.19 -15.79
N LEU A 357 -14.49 12.96 -15.66
CA LEU A 357 -15.75 12.55 -16.30
C LEU A 357 -16.95 13.35 -15.78
N ALA A 358 -17.89 13.67 -16.68
CA ALA A 358 -19.17 14.25 -16.28
C ALA A 358 -19.92 13.35 -15.28
N PRO A 359 -20.66 13.90 -14.30
CA PRO A 359 -21.28 13.12 -13.22
C PRO A 359 -22.11 11.92 -13.72
N LYS A 360 -22.94 12.13 -14.75
CA LYS A 360 -23.78 11.08 -15.34
C LYS A 360 -22.95 9.93 -15.93
N VAL A 361 -21.82 10.23 -16.57
CA VAL A 361 -20.93 9.23 -17.17
C VAL A 361 -20.19 8.48 -16.06
N LEU A 362 -19.69 9.21 -15.06
CA LEU A 362 -19.01 8.63 -13.90
C LEU A 362 -19.93 7.72 -13.08
N ASP A 363 -21.25 8.00 -13.01
CA ASP A 363 -22.23 7.08 -12.41
C ASP A 363 -22.36 5.77 -13.20
N ALA A 364 -22.33 5.84 -14.53
CA ALA A 364 -22.39 4.65 -15.39
C ALA A 364 -21.16 3.75 -15.27
N VAL A 365 -20.03 4.26 -14.77
CA VAL A 365 -18.78 3.53 -14.55
C VAL A 365 -18.32 3.57 -13.08
N ALA A 366 -19.26 3.72 -12.14
CA ALA A 366 -18.94 3.89 -10.72
C ALA A 366 -18.30 2.65 -10.07
N ASP A 367 -18.40 1.49 -10.72
CA ASP A 367 -17.90 0.21 -10.23
C ASP A 367 -16.42 -0.06 -10.61
N VAL A 368 -15.75 0.90 -11.25
CA VAL A 368 -14.36 0.76 -11.69
C VAL A 368 -13.42 0.51 -10.51
N ARG A 369 -12.64 -0.57 -10.64
CA ARG A 369 -11.54 -0.97 -9.76
C ARG A 369 -10.21 -0.83 -10.49
N VAL A 370 -9.10 -1.12 -9.80
CA VAL A 370 -7.76 -1.17 -10.40
C VAL A 370 -7.25 -2.60 -10.41
N ARG A 371 -6.89 -3.10 -11.60
CA ARG A 371 -6.14 -4.34 -11.79
C ARG A 371 -4.64 -4.02 -11.76
N VAL A 372 -3.95 -4.53 -10.77
CA VAL A 372 -2.52 -4.30 -10.52
C VAL A 372 -1.73 -5.51 -10.96
N LEU A 373 -0.77 -5.29 -11.87
CA LEU A 373 0.08 -6.33 -12.47
C LEU A 373 1.55 -5.98 -12.22
N GLY A 374 2.19 -6.74 -11.32
CA GLY A 374 3.57 -6.52 -10.89
C GLY A 374 4.52 -7.53 -11.51
N CYS A 375 5.52 -7.03 -12.25
CA CYS A 375 6.55 -7.84 -12.89
C CYS A 375 7.92 -7.54 -12.27
N GLN A 376 8.22 -8.10 -11.09
CA GLN A 376 9.51 -7.89 -10.44
C GLN A 376 10.55 -8.77 -11.13
N GLN A 377 11.60 -8.13 -11.63
CA GLN A 377 12.76 -8.80 -12.22
C GLN A 377 14.04 -8.19 -11.61
N ALA A 378 15.09 -9.01 -11.47
CA ALA A 378 16.41 -8.52 -11.08
C ALA A 378 16.98 -7.56 -12.14
N ALA A 379 17.98 -6.75 -11.77
CA ALA A 379 18.62 -5.84 -12.71
C ALA A 379 19.27 -6.58 -13.89
N GLN A 380 19.86 -7.76 -13.62
CA GLN A 380 20.47 -8.67 -14.60
C GLN A 380 19.59 -9.92 -14.81
N ALA A 381 19.68 -10.54 -15.98
CA ALA A 381 18.98 -11.80 -16.28
C ALA A 381 19.43 -12.93 -15.33
N GLY A 382 18.50 -13.80 -14.94
CA GLY A 382 18.77 -14.96 -14.07
C GLY A 382 18.74 -14.70 -12.55
N GLY A 383 18.36 -13.49 -12.12
CA GLY A 383 18.15 -13.17 -10.70
C GLY A 383 16.71 -13.42 -10.23
N MET A 384 16.35 -12.88 -9.05
CA MET A 384 14.99 -12.97 -8.50
C MET A 384 13.95 -12.43 -9.49
N GLU A 385 12.95 -13.25 -9.81
CA GLU A 385 11.76 -12.78 -10.50
C GLU A 385 10.53 -13.22 -9.72
N HIS A 386 9.63 -12.28 -9.52
CA HIS A 386 8.35 -12.50 -8.86
C HIS A 386 7.28 -11.75 -9.62
N TRP A 387 6.20 -12.46 -9.92
CA TRP A 387 5.12 -11.98 -10.74
C TRP A 387 3.86 -12.11 -9.92
N TRP A 388 3.13 -11.03 -9.73
CA TRP A 388 1.92 -11.06 -8.95
C TRP A 388 0.85 -10.19 -9.58
N SER A 389 -0.39 -10.51 -9.25
CA SER A 389 -1.54 -9.71 -9.63
C SER A 389 -2.42 -9.47 -8.42
N GLN A 390 -3.02 -8.30 -8.35
CA GLN A 390 -3.99 -7.93 -7.33
C GLN A 390 -5.07 -7.05 -7.97
N THR A 391 -6.22 -6.97 -7.31
CA THR A 391 -7.31 -6.08 -7.71
C THR A 391 -7.73 -5.30 -6.48
N THR A 392 -7.97 -3.99 -6.60
CA THR A 392 -8.46 -3.21 -5.46
C THR A 392 -9.77 -3.82 -4.96
N PRO A 393 -9.94 -4.05 -3.64
CA PRO A 393 -11.16 -4.66 -3.11
C PRO A 393 -12.37 -3.71 -3.22
N VAL A 394 -12.10 -2.42 -3.42
CA VAL A 394 -13.11 -1.36 -3.57
C VAL A 394 -12.99 -0.65 -4.91
N THR A 395 -14.07 0.03 -5.30
CA THR A 395 -14.11 0.88 -6.48
C THR A 395 -13.34 2.17 -6.23
N VAL A 396 -12.64 2.70 -7.23
CA VAL A 396 -11.89 3.96 -7.06
C VAL A 396 -12.81 5.19 -7.12
N ALA A 397 -13.90 5.11 -7.88
CA ALA A 397 -14.86 6.21 -8.03
C ALA A 397 -15.48 6.63 -6.68
N ALA A 398 -15.68 5.67 -5.77
CA ALA A 398 -16.22 5.91 -4.42
C ALA A 398 -15.29 6.71 -3.49
N PHE A 399 -14.04 6.95 -3.90
CA PHE A 399 -13.02 7.65 -3.12
C PHE A 399 -12.44 8.86 -3.85
N LEU A 400 -12.96 9.23 -5.02
CA LEU A 400 -12.53 10.43 -5.73
C LEU A 400 -12.83 11.69 -4.90
N PRO A 401 -11.85 12.61 -4.71
CA PRO A 401 -12.04 13.83 -3.93
C PRO A 401 -13.17 14.73 -4.43
N SER A 402 -13.45 14.70 -5.74
CA SER A 402 -14.53 15.45 -6.37
C SER A 402 -15.93 14.99 -5.95
N ARG A 403 -16.07 13.75 -5.46
CA ARG A 403 -17.34 13.17 -4.99
C ARG A 403 -17.40 12.97 -3.49
N HIS A 404 -16.33 12.44 -2.91
CA HIS A 404 -16.30 11.97 -1.52
C HIS A 404 -15.02 12.45 -0.80
N PRO A 405 -14.86 13.76 -0.56
CA PRO A 405 -13.64 14.31 0.05
C PRO A 405 -13.35 13.72 1.45
N GLY A 406 -14.38 13.39 2.23
CA GLY A 406 -14.22 12.74 3.54
C GLY A 406 -13.61 11.33 3.44
N ARG A 407 -14.02 10.54 2.44
CA ARG A 407 -13.46 9.20 2.18
C ARG A 407 -12.02 9.28 1.67
N ALA A 408 -11.73 10.21 0.77
CA ALA A 408 -10.37 10.47 0.30
C ALA A 408 -9.44 10.85 1.46
N ALA A 409 -9.89 11.74 2.36
CA ALA A 409 -9.11 12.13 3.53
C ALA A 409 -8.90 10.97 4.52
N LEU A 410 -9.89 10.08 4.69
CA LEU A 410 -9.75 8.86 5.49
C LEU A 410 -8.66 7.94 4.93
N VAL A 411 -8.65 7.69 3.61
CA VAL A 411 -7.63 6.89 2.94
C VAL A 411 -6.23 7.46 3.18
N ALA A 412 -6.05 8.76 2.98
CA ALA A 412 -4.75 9.42 3.19
C ALA A 412 -4.25 9.27 4.64
N ARG A 413 -5.13 9.51 5.63
CA ARG A 413 -4.78 9.38 7.05
C ARG A 413 -4.49 7.94 7.44
N ALA A 414 -5.30 6.97 7.00
CA ALA A 414 -5.12 5.57 7.30
C ALA A 414 -3.78 5.04 6.77
N ARG A 415 -3.46 5.36 5.51
CA ARG A 415 -2.18 5.02 4.88
C ARG A 415 -1.00 5.65 5.62
N GLN A 416 -1.11 6.92 6.01
CA GLN A 416 -0.05 7.59 6.76
C GLN A 416 0.18 6.96 8.13
N ALA A 417 -0.88 6.61 8.86
CA ALA A 417 -0.78 5.93 10.14
C ALA A 417 -0.09 4.55 10.03
N ALA A 418 -0.37 3.80 8.96
CA ALA A 418 0.30 2.53 8.69
C ALA A 418 1.80 2.71 8.40
N GLU A 419 2.17 3.71 7.58
CA GLU A 419 3.58 4.00 7.26
C GLU A 419 4.36 4.51 8.47
N ASP A 420 3.75 5.33 9.33
CA ASP A 420 4.38 5.78 10.58
C ASP A 420 4.66 4.60 11.52
N ALA A 421 3.73 3.64 11.59
CA ALA A 421 3.91 2.41 12.39
C ALA A 421 5.00 1.51 11.80
N ALA A 422 5.03 1.30 10.48
CA ALA A 422 6.09 0.56 9.79
C ALA A 422 7.47 1.21 9.97
N GLU A 423 7.56 2.53 9.87
CA GLU A 423 8.81 3.26 10.06
C GLU A 423 9.31 3.12 11.51
N SER A 424 8.40 3.19 12.49
CA SER A 424 8.69 3.01 13.90
C SER A 424 9.20 1.59 14.19
N LEU A 425 8.52 0.57 13.66
CA LEU A 425 8.94 -0.84 13.70
C LEU A 425 10.36 -1.03 13.14
N GLY A 426 10.58 -0.61 11.89
CA GLY A 426 11.89 -0.75 11.24
C GLY A 426 12.99 0.04 11.95
N GLY A 427 12.66 1.20 12.51
CA GLY A 427 13.54 2.00 13.35
C GLY A 427 13.99 1.25 14.62
N ALA A 428 13.02 0.68 15.35
CA ALA A 428 13.26 -0.07 16.57
C ALA A 428 14.11 -1.33 16.31
N LEU A 429 13.78 -2.13 15.28
CA LEU A 429 14.53 -3.34 14.93
C LEU A 429 15.98 -3.03 14.54
N ARG A 430 16.24 -1.94 13.81
CA ARG A 430 17.60 -1.53 13.46
C ARG A 430 18.40 -1.07 14.69
N ALA A 431 17.74 -0.41 15.64
CA ALA A 431 18.38 0.03 16.86
C ALA A 431 18.73 -1.16 17.76
N ALA A 432 17.76 -2.06 17.99
CA ALA A 432 17.94 -3.30 18.75
C ALA A 432 19.09 -4.15 18.17
N TRP A 433 19.10 -4.39 16.86
CA TRP A 433 20.11 -5.25 16.22
C TRP A 433 21.53 -4.69 16.36
N ARG A 434 21.66 -3.36 16.31
CA ARG A 434 22.94 -2.69 16.48
C ARG A 434 23.45 -2.84 17.91
N GLU A 435 22.56 -2.76 18.90
CA GLU A 435 22.94 -2.86 20.31
C GLU A 435 23.22 -4.29 20.76
N THR A 436 22.62 -5.29 20.12
CA THR A 436 23.00 -6.70 20.29
C THR A 436 24.33 -7.05 19.61
N GLY A 437 25.02 -6.08 19.01
CA GLY A 437 26.32 -6.27 18.33
C GLY A 437 26.22 -6.84 16.91
N GLY A 438 25.02 -6.87 16.32
CA GLY A 438 24.78 -7.37 14.98
C GLY A 438 25.27 -6.40 13.88
N ASP A 439 25.67 -6.95 12.73
CA ASP A 439 26.07 -6.14 11.57
C ASP A 439 24.86 -5.37 11.00
N PRO A 440 24.87 -4.02 10.99
CA PRO A 440 23.79 -3.23 10.45
C PRO A 440 23.44 -3.51 8.98
N LYS A 441 24.40 -4.04 8.20
CA LYS A 441 24.19 -4.40 6.79
C LYS A 441 23.42 -5.71 6.61
N HIS A 442 23.47 -6.59 7.60
CA HIS A 442 22.86 -7.92 7.56
C HIS A 442 21.88 -8.08 8.72
N ASN A 443 20.91 -7.17 8.81
CA ASN A 443 19.84 -7.25 9.81
C ASN A 443 18.80 -8.30 9.39
N PRO A 444 18.67 -9.43 10.12
CA PRO A 444 17.76 -10.50 9.74
C PRO A 444 16.28 -10.19 10.07
N TRP A 445 16.00 -9.15 10.85
CA TRP A 445 14.64 -8.82 11.32
C TRP A 445 13.89 -7.92 10.37
N THR A 446 14.55 -6.89 9.83
CA THR A 446 13.84 -5.81 9.15
C THR A 446 13.11 -6.24 7.89
N GLY A 447 13.66 -7.20 7.14
CA GLY A 447 13.01 -7.73 5.94
C GLY A 447 11.76 -8.54 6.26
N PRO A 448 11.85 -9.59 7.09
CA PRO A 448 10.70 -10.35 7.56
C PRO A 448 9.63 -9.50 8.24
N ALA A 449 10.03 -8.54 9.11
CA ALA A 449 9.09 -7.66 9.78
C ALA A 449 8.34 -6.73 8.83
N ASP A 450 9.02 -6.15 7.83
CA ASP A 450 8.34 -5.30 6.84
C ASP A 450 7.28 -6.11 6.07
N MET A 451 7.62 -7.33 5.62
CA MET A 451 6.66 -8.22 4.95
C MET A 451 5.47 -8.58 5.84
N LEU A 452 5.72 -9.07 7.08
CA LEU A 452 4.68 -9.46 8.02
C LEU A 452 3.76 -8.30 8.43
N PHE A 453 4.34 -7.12 8.65
CA PHE A 453 3.56 -5.94 9.00
C PHE A 453 2.63 -5.54 7.86
N TRP A 454 3.13 -5.44 6.63
CA TRP A 454 2.33 -5.01 5.50
C TRP A 454 1.24 -6.00 5.13
N ASP A 455 1.52 -7.31 5.20
CA ASP A 455 0.53 -8.37 5.01
C ASP A 455 -0.65 -8.23 5.98
N ARG A 456 -0.35 -8.05 7.27
CA ARG A 456 -1.37 -7.89 8.32
C ARG A 456 -2.03 -6.51 8.36
N ALA A 457 -1.43 -5.50 7.73
CA ALA A 457 -1.98 -4.13 7.70
C ALA A 457 -3.11 -3.96 6.67
N GLU A 458 -3.19 -4.85 5.66
CA GLU A 458 -4.24 -4.80 4.62
C GLU A 458 -5.65 -4.90 5.23
N GLU A 459 -5.91 -5.91 6.07
CA GLU A 459 -7.23 -6.15 6.67
C GLU A 459 -7.78 -4.94 7.46
N PRO A 460 -7.09 -4.40 8.49
CA PRO A 460 -7.59 -3.25 9.24
C PRO A 460 -7.68 -1.99 8.39
N PHE A 461 -6.83 -1.83 7.37
CA PHE A 461 -6.95 -0.72 6.41
C PHE A 461 -8.24 -0.81 5.60
N TRP A 462 -8.50 -1.95 4.96
CA TRP A 462 -9.68 -2.14 4.12
C TRP A 462 -10.98 -2.10 4.92
N ALA A 463 -11.00 -2.70 6.12
CA ALA A 463 -12.14 -2.62 7.02
C ALA A 463 -12.52 -1.18 7.37
N ALA A 464 -11.53 -0.31 7.56
CA ALA A 464 -11.77 1.08 7.90
C ALA A 464 -12.27 1.91 6.72
N VAL A 465 -11.70 1.74 5.51
CA VAL A 465 -12.10 2.54 4.34
C VAL A 465 -13.42 2.07 3.73
N THR A 466 -13.86 0.84 4.02
CA THR A 466 -15.14 0.27 3.55
C THR A 466 -16.30 0.50 4.52
N ALA A 467 -16.05 0.98 5.75
CA ALA A 467 -17.08 1.17 6.74
C ALA A 467 -18.20 2.11 6.25
N GLU A 468 -19.46 1.70 6.45
CA GLU A 468 -20.65 2.44 5.99
C GLU A 468 -20.75 3.83 6.63
N GLN A 469 -20.35 3.94 7.90
CA GLN A 469 -20.33 5.19 8.64
C GLN A 469 -18.91 5.76 8.61
N LEU A 470 -18.77 6.93 7.98
CA LEU A 470 -17.58 7.75 8.17
C LEU A 470 -17.52 8.15 9.66
N PRO A 471 -16.33 8.09 10.30
CA PRO A 471 -16.15 8.73 11.59
C PRO A 471 -16.58 10.21 11.50
N ALA A 472 -17.19 10.75 12.55
CA ALA A 472 -17.68 12.13 12.59
C ALA A 472 -16.64 13.14 12.04
N GLU A 473 -17.11 14.24 11.44
CA GLU A 473 -16.29 15.29 10.77
C GLU A 473 -15.16 15.86 11.66
N ASP A 474 -15.24 15.63 12.97
CA ASP A 474 -14.26 15.86 14.02
C ASP A 474 -12.87 15.22 13.79
N GLY A 475 -12.70 14.41 12.74
CA GLY A 475 -11.39 13.92 12.29
C GLY A 475 -10.79 12.79 13.14
N ARG A 476 -11.55 12.23 14.09
CA ARG A 476 -11.10 11.10 14.93
C ARG A 476 -11.32 9.80 14.16
N ALA A 477 -10.26 9.27 13.54
CA ALA A 477 -10.28 7.90 13.01
C ALA A 477 -10.46 6.91 14.18
N SER A 478 -11.28 5.86 14.00
CA SER A 478 -11.18 4.69 14.87
C SER A 478 -9.73 4.22 14.90
N PRO A 479 -9.20 3.77 16.06
CA PRO A 479 -7.82 3.30 16.13
C PRO A 479 -7.64 2.09 15.22
N LEU A 480 -6.96 2.30 14.09
CA LEU A 480 -6.73 1.27 13.07
C LEU A 480 -5.78 0.15 13.54
N GLY A 481 -5.34 0.18 14.80
CA GLY A 481 -4.53 -0.86 15.42
C GLY A 481 -3.11 -1.00 14.87
N PHE A 482 -2.67 -0.19 13.90
CA PHE A 482 -1.35 -0.38 13.24
C PHE A 482 -0.16 -0.36 14.20
N ARG A 483 -0.20 0.43 15.29
CA ARG A 483 0.86 0.41 16.31
C ARG A 483 0.88 -0.89 17.11
N ARG A 484 -0.30 -1.41 17.46
CA ARG A 484 -0.43 -2.73 18.12
C ARG A 484 0.09 -3.82 17.19
N LEU A 485 -0.25 -3.74 15.91
CA LEU A 485 0.25 -4.66 14.90
C LEU A 485 1.78 -4.60 14.78
N ALA A 486 2.35 -3.40 14.74
CA ALA A 486 3.80 -3.21 14.70
C ALA A 486 4.50 -3.83 15.93
N LEU A 487 3.90 -3.73 17.12
CA LEU A 487 4.42 -4.39 18.32
C LEU A 487 4.39 -5.92 18.22
N GLN A 488 3.27 -6.48 17.78
CA GLN A 488 3.15 -7.93 17.60
C GLN A 488 4.22 -8.46 16.63
N VAL A 489 4.44 -7.75 15.52
CA VAL A 489 5.48 -8.11 14.56
C VAL A 489 6.88 -7.96 15.13
N TYR A 490 7.14 -6.90 15.92
CA TYR A 490 8.42 -6.72 16.61
C TYR A 490 8.74 -7.90 17.53
N ASP A 491 7.77 -8.28 18.36
CA ASP A 491 7.91 -9.39 19.32
C ASP A 491 8.13 -10.72 18.58
N GLU A 492 7.40 -10.96 17.50
CA GLU A 492 7.50 -12.19 16.70
C GLU A 492 8.86 -12.36 16.03
N VAL A 493 9.40 -11.32 15.38
CA VAL A 493 10.68 -11.45 14.65
C VAL A 493 11.90 -11.46 15.57
N THR A 494 11.77 -10.95 16.80
CA THR A 494 12.86 -10.91 17.79
C THR A 494 12.84 -12.11 18.74
N ALA A 495 11.71 -12.82 18.86
CA ALA A 495 11.57 -14.01 19.70
C ALA A 495 12.67 -15.09 19.51
N PRO A 496 13.18 -15.38 18.29
CA PRO A 496 14.22 -16.40 18.12
C PRO A 496 15.58 -16.07 18.78
N GLN A 497 15.84 -14.81 19.14
CA GLN A 497 17.12 -14.34 19.71
C GLN A 497 17.08 -14.08 21.22
N THR A 498 16.06 -14.56 21.92
CA THR A 498 15.98 -14.48 23.38
C THR A 498 16.76 -15.62 24.07
N ALA A 499 18.00 -15.87 23.64
CA ALA A 499 18.83 -16.95 24.18
C ALA A 499 19.44 -16.59 25.54
N THR A 500 19.63 -15.30 25.83
CA THR A 500 20.14 -14.80 27.12
C THR A 500 19.32 -13.62 27.65
N VAL A 501 19.30 -13.46 28.98
CA VAL A 501 18.60 -12.36 29.67
C VAL A 501 19.15 -10.98 29.25
N ALA A 502 20.46 -10.87 29.00
CA ALA A 502 21.08 -9.62 28.57
C ALA A 502 20.65 -9.18 27.16
N GLU A 503 20.47 -10.14 26.24
CA GLU A 503 19.94 -9.86 24.90
C GLU A 503 18.45 -9.49 24.95
N LEU A 504 17.69 -10.14 25.83
CA LEU A 504 16.27 -9.83 26.06
C LEU A 504 16.07 -8.41 26.59
N ASP A 505 16.91 -7.95 27.52
CA ASP A 505 16.84 -6.58 28.06
C ASP A 505 17.10 -5.52 26.97
N LEU A 506 18.07 -5.77 26.10
CA LEU A 506 18.39 -4.88 24.97
C LEU A 506 17.24 -4.84 23.96
N ILE A 507 16.68 -5.99 23.59
CA ILE A 507 15.51 -6.07 22.70
C ILE A 507 14.31 -5.36 23.32
N THR A 508 14.07 -5.54 24.62
CA THR A 508 12.95 -4.92 25.35
C THR A 508 13.09 -3.40 25.45
N ALA A 509 14.32 -2.88 25.58
CA ALA A 509 14.58 -1.44 25.64
C ALA A 509 14.12 -0.71 24.36
N HIS A 510 14.26 -1.34 23.19
CA HIS A 510 13.84 -0.78 21.90
C HIS A 510 12.38 -1.05 21.55
N ARG A 511 11.73 -2.02 22.21
CA ARG A 511 10.28 -2.29 22.06
C ARG A 511 9.44 -1.03 22.29
N ARG A 512 9.83 -0.18 23.26
CA ARG A 512 9.18 1.11 23.56
C ARG A 512 9.19 2.09 22.38
N ALA A 513 10.22 2.04 21.53
CA ALA A 513 10.35 2.93 20.38
C ALA A 513 9.35 2.63 19.26
N VAL A 514 8.75 1.42 19.26
CA VAL A 514 7.65 1.07 18.35
C VAL A 514 6.37 1.85 18.68
N ILE A 515 6.15 2.17 19.96
CA ILE A 515 4.93 2.81 20.48
C ILE A 515 5.09 4.32 20.62
N SER A 516 6.31 4.80 20.84
CA SER A 516 6.59 6.22 21.09
C SER A 516 6.66 7.00 19.76
N PRO A 517 5.87 8.07 19.54
CA PRO A 517 6.06 8.89 18.34
C PRO A 517 7.45 9.55 18.35
N ARG A 518 8.10 9.57 17.19
CA ARG A 518 9.35 10.33 17.03
C ARG A 518 9.07 11.82 17.18
N GLY A 519 9.80 12.49 18.08
CA GLY A 519 9.88 13.94 18.08
C GLY A 519 10.47 14.42 16.75
N THR A 520 9.69 15.19 15.98
CA THR A 520 10.13 15.81 14.72
C THR A 520 11.32 16.74 14.96
N ARG A 521 12.39 16.59 14.16
CA ARG A 521 13.53 17.52 14.12
C ARG A 521 13.02 18.92 13.73
N SER A 522 13.01 19.86 14.67
CA SER A 522 12.56 21.25 14.45
C SER A 522 13.51 22.00 13.50
N ARG A 523 12.94 22.55 12.41
CA ARG A 523 13.46 23.78 11.78
C ARG A 523 13.20 24.97 12.72
N LYS A 524 14.14 25.91 12.77
CA LYS A 524 14.08 27.16 13.58
C LYS A 524 12.91 28.04 13.14
N ALA A 525 12.12 28.54 14.08
CA ALA A 525 11.23 29.68 13.89
C ALA A 525 11.40 30.68 15.05
N GLU A 526 11.41 31.97 14.71
CA GLU A 526 11.57 33.15 15.57
C GLU A 526 10.34 33.44 16.45
N PRO A 527 10.50 34.17 17.57
CA PRO A 527 9.43 34.41 18.53
C PRO A 527 8.56 35.63 18.16
N VAL A 528 7.24 35.47 18.29
CA VAL A 528 6.26 36.58 18.23
C VAL A 528 5.80 36.92 19.64
N THR A 529 5.94 38.19 20.00
CA THR A 529 5.50 38.84 21.24
C THR A 529 4.08 39.39 21.07
N THR A 530 3.16 39.13 22.00
CA THR A 530 2.01 40.01 22.27
C THR A 530 1.59 39.97 23.75
N SER A 531 1.20 41.14 24.26
CA SER A 531 0.93 41.49 25.67
C SER A 531 -0.48 41.09 26.14
N PRO A 532 -0.72 40.99 27.46
CA PRO A 532 -1.97 40.44 28.02
C PRO A 532 -3.04 41.50 28.28
N THR A 533 -4.32 41.08 28.19
CA THR A 533 -5.47 41.81 28.73
C THR A 533 -6.04 41.00 29.90
N SER A 534 -6.27 41.68 31.01
CA SER A 534 -6.68 41.19 32.33
C SER A 534 -8.09 40.61 32.37
N ALA A 535 -8.28 39.47 33.07
CA ALA A 535 -9.59 39.03 33.55
C ALA A 535 -9.48 38.44 34.97
N GLN A 536 -10.38 38.91 35.84
CA GLN A 536 -10.47 38.67 37.28
C GLN A 536 -10.90 37.22 37.64
N GLN A 537 -10.36 36.69 38.75
CA GLN A 537 -10.78 35.44 39.39
C GLN A 537 -11.98 35.66 40.34
N PRO A 538 -12.99 34.77 40.36
CA PRO A 538 -13.99 34.76 41.41
C PRO A 538 -13.61 33.82 42.57
N ALA A 539 -14.09 34.20 43.75
CA ALA A 539 -13.82 33.63 45.07
C ALA A 539 -14.41 32.22 45.30
N ALA A 540 -13.82 31.52 46.28
CA ALA A 540 -14.09 30.14 46.66
C ALA A 540 -15.48 29.91 47.27
N ALA A 541 -16.11 28.78 46.92
CA ALA A 541 -17.36 28.29 47.50
C ALA A 541 -17.10 27.07 48.41
N GLU A 542 -17.45 27.19 49.69
CA GLU A 542 -17.43 26.10 50.68
C GLU A 542 -18.69 25.23 50.56
N GLY A 543 -18.53 23.90 50.71
CA GLY A 543 -19.65 22.94 50.82
C GLY A 543 -19.71 21.79 49.80
N ARG A 544 -18.74 21.65 48.89
CA ARG A 544 -18.69 20.53 47.92
C ARG A 544 -17.93 19.33 48.51
N PRO A 545 -18.44 18.08 48.43
CA PRO A 545 -17.66 16.90 48.81
C PRO A 545 -16.34 16.85 48.03
N ASP A 546 -15.24 16.44 48.68
CA ASP A 546 -13.91 16.43 48.08
C ASP A 546 -13.92 15.48 46.86
N PRO A 547 -13.72 15.99 45.62
CA PRO A 547 -13.77 15.18 44.41
C PRO A 547 -12.61 14.16 44.33
N LEU A 548 -11.65 14.21 45.25
CA LEU A 548 -10.56 13.24 45.35
C LEU A 548 -10.75 12.18 46.44
N LEU A 549 -11.85 12.20 47.21
CA LEU A 549 -12.04 11.34 48.38
C LEU A 549 -11.81 9.85 48.06
N VAL A 550 -12.58 9.30 47.11
CA VAL A 550 -12.46 7.89 46.67
C VAL A 550 -11.07 7.52 46.17
N PHE A 551 -10.43 8.42 45.40
CA PHE A 551 -9.10 8.17 44.87
C PHE A 551 -8.03 8.23 45.96
N ASN A 552 -8.21 9.08 46.97
CA ASN A 552 -7.35 9.14 48.14
C ASN A 552 -7.53 7.89 49.01
N ASP A 553 -8.76 7.40 49.17
CA ASP A 553 -9.06 6.16 49.90
C ASP A 553 -8.41 4.96 49.22
N PHE A 554 -8.49 4.89 47.88
CA PHE A 554 -7.75 3.90 47.11
C PHE A 554 -6.23 3.98 47.30
N MET A 555 -5.63 5.18 47.24
CA MET A 555 -4.19 5.30 47.44
C MET A 555 -3.75 4.94 48.88
N ARG A 556 -4.62 5.12 49.90
CA ARG A 556 -4.36 4.61 51.26
C ARG A 556 -4.39 3.08 51.30
N LEU A 557 -5.32 2.45 50.58
CA LEU A 557 -5.37 0.99 50.43
C LEU A 557 -4.09 0.46 49.78
N VAL A 558 -3.66 1.05 48.65
CA VAL A 558 -2.42 0.66 47.96
C VAL A 558 -1.21 0.81 48.87
N ALA A 559 -1.12 1.92 49.62
CA ALA A 559 -0.06 2.12 50.60
C ALA A 559 -0.09 1.05 51.71
N LYS A 560 -1.27 0.71 52.24
CA LYS A 560 -1.46 -0.39 53.21
C LYS A 560 -0.96 -1.72 52.65
N VAL A 561 -1.29 -2.07 51.40
CA VAL A 561 -0.78 -3.29 50.74
C VAL A 561 0.74 -3.26 50.62
N CYS A 562 1.33 -2.14 50.21
CA CYS A 562 2.78 -2.01 50.07
C CYS A 562 3.56 -2.18 51.39
N THR A 563 2.92 -1.98 52.55
CA THR A 563 3.54 -2.21 53.87
C THR A 563 3.55 -3.67 54.32
N ARG A 564 2.76 -4.55 53.68
CA ARG A 564 2.76 -5.99 53.97
C ARG A 564 4.03 -6.65 53.44
N PRO A 565 4.53 -7.73 54.08
CA PRO A 565 5.60 -8.54 53.52
C PRO A 565 5.22 -9.04 52.12
N GLY A 566 6.04 -8.74 51.11
CA GLY A 566 5.80 -9.17 49.71
C GLY A 566 4.81 -8.31 48.92
N GLY A 567 3.90 -7.56 49.57
CA GLY A 567 2.84 -6.80 48.89
C GLY A 567 3.33 -5.74 47.90
N ARG A 568 4.42 -5.02 48.22
CA ARG A 568 5.04 -4.09 47.27
C ARG A 568 5.58 -4.79 46.02
N GLY A 569 6.20 -5.96 46.19
CA GLY A 569 6.75 -6.75 45.09
C GLY A 569 5.63 -7.25 44.18
N ALA A 570 4.60 -7.86 44.78
CA ALA A 570 3.43 -8.35 44.07
C ALA A 570 2.77 -7.26 43.21
N LEU A 571 2.54 -6.06 43.76
CA LEU A 571 1.99 -4.94 43.00
C LEU A 571 2.94 -4.44 41.90
N ALA A 572 4.25 -4.35 42.17
CA ALA A 572 5.23 -3.86 41.20
C ALA A 572 5.37 -4.81 39.99
N ASP A 573 5.33 -6.13 40.23
CA ASP A 573 5.39 -7.16 39.18
C ASP A 573 4.19 -7.08 38.21
N GLY A 574 3.10 -6.44 38.63
CA GLY A 574 1.94 -6.14 37.79
C GLY A 574 2.26 -5.32 36.53
N LEU A 575 3.38 -4.56 36.51
CA LEU A 575 3.83 -3.82 35.32
C LEU A 575 4.36 -4.72 34.19
N ALA A 576 4.62 -6.01 34.46
CA ALA A 576 5.03 -6.97 33.44
C ALA A 576 3.85 -7.47 32.58
N TYR A 577 2.61 -7.24 33.02
CA TYR A 577 1.40 -7.65 32.31
C TYR A 577 0.93 -6.57 31.33
N ASP A 578 0.23 -6.97 30.28
CA ASP A 578 -0.44 -6.03 29.38
C ASP A 578 -1.74 -5.51 30.01
N LEU A 579 -1.65 -4.34 30.64
CA LEU A 579 -2.77 -3.69 31.33
C LEU A 579 -3.83 -3.12 30.38
N SER A 580 -3.60 -3.14 29.06
CA SER A 580 -4.60 -2.73 28.07
C SER A 580 -5.70 -3.79 27.90
N GLU A 581 -5.37 -5.07 28.08
CA GLU A 581 -6.31 -6.21 27.95
C GLU A 581 -7.17 -6.42 29.21
N GLY A 582 -6.82 -5.78 30.32
CA GLY A 582 -7.57 -5.84 31.57
C GLY A 582 -6.68 -5.76 32.80
N ALA A 583 -7.30 -5.79 33.98
CA ALA A 583 -6.56 -5.89 35.24
C ALA A 583 -6.11 -7.34 35.49
N PRO A 584 -4.82 -7.60 35.77
CA PRO A 584 -4.36 -8.93 36.15
C PRO A 584 -5.12 -9.42 37.39
N PRO A 585 -5.80 -10.60 37.32
CA PRO A 585 -6.66 -11.08 38.41
C PRO A 585 -5.95 -11.16 39.76
N LEU A 586 -4.70 -11.64 39.77
CA LEU A 586 -3.89 -11.75 40.98
C LEU A 586 -3.64 -10.40 41.68
N ILE A 587 -3.51 -9.32 40.91
CA ILE A 587 -3.31 -7.97 41.46
C ILE A 587 -4.63 -7.41 42.00
N VAL A 588 -5.74 -7.70 41.33
CA VAL A 588 -7.08 -7.32 41.80
C VAL A 588 -7.42 -8.05 43.10
N GLU A 589 -7.13 -9.35 43.20
CA GLU A 589 -7.31 -10.15 44.42
C GLU A 589 -6.52 -9.57 45.60
N GLU A 590 -5.24 -9.26 45.41
CA GLU A 590 -4.41 -8.65 46.46
C GLU A 590 -4.96 -7.31 46.96
N LEU A 591 -5.55 -6.51 46.07
CA LEU A 591 -6.22 -5.25 46.41
C LEU A 591 -7.57 -5.47 47.12
N LEU A 592 -8.33 -6.51 46.76
CA LEU A 592 -9.59 -6.86 47.40
C LEU A 592 -9.40 -7.44 48.80
N ASP A 593 -8.37 -8.28 49.00
CA ASP A 593 -7.96 -8.84 50.29
C ASP A 593 -7.42 -7.79 51.28
N ALA A 594 -7.22 -6.56 50.80
CA ALA A 594 -6.87 -5.42 51.65
C ALA A 594 -8.07 -4.74 52.33
N GLU A 595 -9.28 -5.27 52.09
CA GLU A 595 -10.57 -4.78 52.59
C GLU A 595 -10.83 -3.33 52.17
N PRO A 596 -11.00 -3.06 50.86
CA PRO A 596 -11.35 -1.73 50.37
C PRO A 596 -12.74 -1.30 50.81
N ASP A 597 -12.91 0.00 50.99
CA ASP A 597 -14.22 0.64 51.16
C ASP A 597 -15.16 0.32 49.97
N GLU A 598 -16.48 0.37 50.20
CA GLU A 598 -17.51 -0.09 49.27
C GLU A 598 -17.40 0.57 47.87
N GLU A 599 -17.13 1.87 47.82
CA GLU A 599 -16.95 2.59 46.56
C GLU A 599 -15.68 2.17 45.81
N VAL A 600 -14.56 1.97 46.51
CA VAL A 600 -13.31 1.48 45.90
C VAL A 600 -13.47 0.04 45.42
N ARG A 601 -14.17 -0.80 46.19
CA ARG A 601 -14.49 -2.18 45.82
C ARG A 601 -15.27 -2.22 44.51
N ALA A 602 -16.26 -1.35 44.33
CA ALA A 602 -17.06 -1.27 43.11
C ALA A 602 -16.21 -1.02 41.85
N PHE A 603 -15.16 -0.19 41.95
CA PHE A 603 -14.24 0.06 40.83
C PHE A 603 -13.30 -1.13 40.54
N LEU A 604 -12.90 -1.87 41.56
CA LEU A 604 -12.01 -3.03 41.42
C LEU A 604 -12.71 -4.25 40.81
N VAL A 605 -14.05 -4.38 40.97
CA VAL A 605 -14.84 -5.45 40.35
C VAL A 605 -15.35 -5.11 38.94
N ASP A 606 -15.39 -3.83 38.56
CA ASP A 606 -15.67 -3.42 37.18
C ASP A 606 -14.41 -3.61 36.32
N SER A 607 -14.41 -4.62 35.45
CA SER A 607 -13.28 -4.97 34.60
C SER A 607 -12.75 -3.80 33.75
N LYS A 608 -13.60 -2.83 33.38
CA LYS A 608 -13.19 -1.67 32.58
C LYS A 608 -12.46 -0.60 33.40
N GLN A 609 -12.79 -0.49 34.68
CA GLN A 609 -12.20 0.48 35.61
C GLN A 609 -11.02 -0.12 36.38
N ALA A 610 -11.11 -1.40 36.74
CA ALA A 610 -10.09 -2.14 37.48
C ALA A 610 -8.71 -1.96 36.85
N ARG A 611 -8.60 -2.00 35.52
CA ARG A 611 -7.31 -1.85 34.82
C ARG A 611 -6.61 -0.52 35.12
N LEU A 612 -7.35 0.58 35.29
CA LEU A 612 -6.78 1.89 35.62
C LEU A 612 -6.31 1.95 37.06
N PHE A 613 -7.11 1.40 37.97
CA PHE A 613 -6.78 1.32 39.40
C PHE A 613 -5.54 0.43 39.61
N THR A 614 -5.51 -0.74 38.97
CA THR A 614 -4.38 -1.65 38.99
C THR A 614 -3.13 -1.00 38.41
N MET A 615 -3.20 -0.35 37.25
CA MET A 615 -2.05 0.37 36.68
C MET A 615 -1.47 1.41 37.64
N ILE A 616 -2.32 2.23 38.27
CA ILE A 616 -1.86 3.25 39.22
C ILE A 616 -1.26 2.60 40.48
N ALA A 617 -1.83 1.50 40.98
CA ALA A 617 -1.27 0.75 42.10
C ALA A 617 0.13 0.20 41.79
N CYS A 618 0.30 -0.42 40.62
CA CYS A 618 1.57 -0.97 40.16
C CYS A 618 2.64 0.13 40.00
N LEU A 619 2.29 1.25 39.37
CA LEU A 619 3.20 2.38 39.18
C LEU A 619 3.61 3.03 40.51
N TYR A 620 2.68 3.17 41.46
CA TYR A 620 2.98 3.66 42.80
C TYR A 620 3.91 2.70 43.55
N ALA A 621 3.61 1.40 43.55
CA ALA A 621 4.42 0.37 44.21
C ALA A 621 5.86 0.34 43.68
N PHE A 622 6.03 0.51 42.38
CA PHE A 622 7.33 0.50 41.72
C PHE A 622 8.14 1.77 42.05
N HIS A 623 7.54 2.96 41.94
CA HIS A 623 8.28 4.22 42.01
C HIS A 623 8.30 4.92 43.38
N ASP A 624 7.20 4.87 44.11
CA ASP A 624 6.95 5.80 45.23
C ASP A 624 6.64 5.10 46.56
N ALA A 625 6.31 3.81 46.53
CA ALA A 625 6.12 3.04 47.75
C ALA A 625 7.44 2.94 48.54
N PRO A 626 7.42 3.25 49.83
CA PRO A 626 8.60 3.11 50.70
C PRO A 626 9.05 1.65 50.75
N ASN A 627 10.35 1.44 50.86
CA ASN A 627 10.88 0.11 51.12
C ASN A 627 10.62 -0.29 52.59
N PRO A 628 9.84 -1.36 52.86
CA PRO A 628 9.51 -1.77 54.23
C PRO A 628 10.75 -2.15 55.07
N ARG A 629 11.88 -2.46 54.41
CA ARG A 629 13.14 -2.83 55.08
C ARG A 629 13.95 -1.63 55.57
N THR A 630 13.69 -0.42 55.09
CA THR A 630 14.53 0.77 55.36
C THR A 630 13.74 2.00 55.83
N ALA A 631 12.42 2.03 55.67
CA ALA A 631 11.57 3.11 56.16
C ALA A 631 10.71 2.58 57.34
N GLY A 632 10.58 3.36 58.42
CA GLY A 632 9.60 3.08 59.48
C GLY A 632 8.15 3.16 58.98
N GLU A 633 7.15 3.13 59.87
CA GLU A 633 5.73 3.24 59.50
C GLU A 633 5.47 4.45 58.60
N TYR A 634 5.28 4.20 57.30
CA TYR A 634 4.97 5.24 56.33
C TYR A 634 3.47 5.48 56.31
N ARG A 635 3.06 6.73 56.56
CA ARG A 635 1.67 7.17 56.40
C ARG A 635 1.54 7.92 55.08
N PHE A 636 0.71 7.41 54.18
CA PHE A 636 0.26 8.15 53.00
C PHE A 636 -0.28 9.51 53.45
N ARG A 637 0.32 10.60 52.97
CA ARG A 637 -0.20 11.95 53.20
C ARG A 637 -1.04 12.35 51.99
N PRO A 638 -2.37 12.52 52.13
CA PRO A 638 -3.19 12.98 51.04
C PRO A 638 -2.71 14.37 50.57
N PRO A 639 -2.87 14.69 49.28
CA PRO A 639 -2.57 16.02 48.77
C PRO A 639 -3.39 17.08 49.53
N ARG A 640 -2.80 18.24 49.86
CA ARG A 640 -3.50 19.32 50.58
C ARG A 640 -4.65 19.90 49.73
N PRO A 641 -5.72 20.46 50.33
CA PRO A 641 -6.74 21.22 49.60
C PRO A 641 -6.08 22.31 48.72
N GLY A 642 -6.35 22.29 47.41
CA GLY A 642 -5.68 23.14 46.40
C GLY A 642 -4.77 22.39 45.41
N PHE A 643 -4.39 21.14 45.72
CA PHE A 643 -3.54 20.28 44.86
C PHE A 643 -4.26 19.64 43.65
N ALA A 644 -5.55 19.93 43.44
CA ALA A 644 -6.30 19.43 42.28
C ALA A 644 -5.72 19.89 40.92
N ARG A 645 -4.86 20.92 40.94
CA ARG A 645 -4.09 21.43 39.79
C ARG A 645 -2.74 20.72 39.58
N HIS A 646 -2.30 19.88 40.51
CA HIS A 646 -1.06 19.10 40.39
C HIS A 646 -1.29 17.80 39.58
N ASN A 647 -1.95 17.94 38.44
CA ASN A 647 -2.18 16.87 37.48
C ASN A 647 -0.89 16.59 36.67
N LEU A 648 -0.99 15.71 35.67
CA LEU A 648 0.17 15.32 34.88
C LEU A 648 0.84 16.53 34.18
N GLY A 649 0.06 17.51 33.76
CA GLY A 649 0.56 18.76 33.19
C GLY A 649 1.46 19.55 34.14
N TRP A 650 1.08 19.65 35.41
CA TRP A 650 1.94 20.25 36.45
C TRP A 650 3.22 19.44 36.66
N SER A 651 3.16 18.11 36.69
CA SER A 651 4.37 17.28 36.79
C SER A 651 5.32 17.54 35.62
N TYR A 652 4.81 17.69 34.39
CA TYR A 652 5.64 18.05 33.24
C TYR A 652 6.18 19.49 33.32
N HIS A 653 5.48 20.42 33.96
CA HIS A 653 6.00 21.76 34.26
C HIS A 653 7.16 21.70 35.26
N GLU A 654 7.00 20.98 36.36
CA GLU A 654 8.05 20.76 37.36
C GLU A 654 9.28 20.08 36.75
N ALA A 655 9.07 19.20 35.78
CA ALA A 655 10.15 18.54 35.04
C ALA A 655 11.13 19.55 34.40
N ILE A 656 10.64 20.74 34.01
CA ILE A 656 11.46 21.84 33.49
C ILE A 656 12.38 22.39 34.58
N GLN A 657 11.87 22.56 35.80
CA GLN A 657 12.65 23.00 36.97
C GLN A 657 13.73 21.96 37.35
N HIS A 658 13.49 20.69 37.03
CA HIS A 658 14.44 19.59 37.17
C HIS A 658 15.39 19.41 35.97
N GLY A 659 15.52 20.42 35.10
CA GLY A 659 16.52 20.49 34.04
C GLY A 659 16.10 19.90 32.69
N ILE A 660 14.81 19.62 32.49
CA ILE A 660 14.29 19.18 31.19
C ILE A 660 13.98 20.40 30.32
N ARG A 661 14.28 20.31 29.02
CA ARG A 661 13.91 21.36 28.06
C ARG A 661 12.40 21.47 27.94
N ALA A 662 11.88 22.70 28.05
CA ALA A 662 10.44 22.99 27.97
C ALA A 662 9.75 22.41 26.73
N ALA A 663 10.43 22.43 25.57
CA ALA A 663 9.92 21.81 24.34
C ALA A 663 9.70 20.30 24.50
N ASN A 664 10.71 19.57 25.01
CA ASN A 664 10.62 18.12 25.21
C ASN A 664 9.52 17.74 26.21
N ALA A 665 9.39 18.51 27.31
CA ALA A 665 8.33 18.29 28.29
C ALA A 665 6.93 18.55 27.68
N ARG A 666 6.80 19.61 26.87
CA ARG A 666 5.55 19.93 26.15
C ARG A 666 5.18 18.86 25.14
N ASP A 667 6.13 18.41 24.32
CA ASP A 667 5.87 17.42 23.27
C ASP A 667 5.50 16.06 23.87
N ALA A 668 6.15 15.67 24.96
CA ALA A 668 5.81 14.46 25.71
C ALA A 668 4.42 14.54 26.35
N LEU A 669 4.07 15.67 26.98
CA LEU A 669 2.73 15.89 27.53
C LEU A 669 1.68 15.89 26.42
N ARG A 670 1.95 16.55 25.29
CA ARG A 670 1.05 16.62 24.13
C ARG A 670 0.79 15.25 23.53
N THR A 671 1.84 14.44 23.39
CA THR A 671 1.72 13.06 22.93
C THR A 671 0.76 12.25 23.80
N LEU A 672 0.87 12.37 25.12
CA LEU A 672 -0.04 11.68 26.05
C LEU A 672 -1.46 12.27 25.97
N ALA A 673 -1.57 13.59 25.90
CA ALA A 673 -2.85 14.29 25.81
C ALA A 673 -3.60 13.93 24.52
N ASP A 674 -2.91 13.77 23.39
CA ASP A 674 -3.52 13.48 22.09
C ASP A 674 -3.95 12.01 21.96
N GLY A 675 -3.46 11.11 22.84
CA GLY A 675 -3.80 9.69 22.84
C GLY A 675 -5.22 9.36 23.35
N GLU A 676 -5.72 8.19 22.96
CA GLU A 676 -6.91 7.58 23.56
C GLU A 676 -6.58 6.93 24.91
N LEU A 677 -7.60 6.47 25.65
CA LEU A 677 -7.37 5.87 26.97
C LEU A 677 -6.46 4.64 26.89
N ASP A 678 -6.60 3.80 25.87
CA ASP A 678 -5.75 2.62 25.71
C ASP A 678 -4.31 3.00 25.35
N ASP A 679 -4.12 4.01 24.49
CA ASP A 679 -2.79 4.57 24.20
C ASP A 679 -2.14 5.16 25.46
N LEU A 680 -2.93 5.83 26.29
CA LEU A 680 -2.49 6.35 27.58
C LEU A 680 -2.07 5.24 28.53
N VAL A 681 -2.87 4.17 28.66
CA VAL A 681 -2.54 3.02 29.51
C VAL A 681 -1.22 2.40 29.08
N LEU A 682 -0.96 2.32 27.78
CA LEU A 682 0.31 1.81 27.23
C LEU A 682 1.48 2.78 27.42
N ALA A 683 1.26 4.10 27.26
CA ALA A 683 2.32 5.10 27.28
C ALA A 683 2.68 5.62 28.69
N LEU A 684 1.74 5.60 29.63
CA LEU A 684 1.88 6.15 30.97
C LEU A 684 3.01 5.53 31.79
N PRO A 685 3.22 4.21 31.82
CA PRO A 685 4.33 3.61 32.58
C PRO A 685 5.69 4.19 32.18
N GLY A 686 5.91 4.37 30.88
CA GLY A 686 7.13 4.95 30.34
C GLY A 686 7.27 6.46 30.62
N ALA A 687 6.16 7.20 30.61
CA ALA A 687 6.13 8.62 30.95
C ALA A 687 6.44 8.86 32.43
N ILE A 688 5.79 8.09 33.31
CA ILE A 688 5.96 8.17 34.76
C ILE A 688 7.38 7.74 35.15
N SER A 689 7.91 6.64 34.60
CA SER A 689 9.30 6.24 34.83
C SER A 689 10.30 7.34 34.49
N TRP A 690 10.07 8.04 33.38
CA TRP A 690 10.92 9.16 32.97
C TRP A 690 10.82 10.35 33.93
N LEU A 691 9.61 10.76 34.33
CA LEU A 691 9.42 11.82 35.33
C LEU A 691 10.10 11.48 36.66
N ARG A 692 9.93 10.24 37.14
CA ARG A 692 10.54 9.78 38.40
C ARG A 692 12.06 9.65 38.33
N SER A 693 12.62 9.30 37.16
CA SER A 693 14.09 9.34 36.94
C SER A 693 14.69 10.74 37.15
N LYS A 694 13.88 11.79 37.00
CA LYS A 694 14.25 13.19 37.22
C LYS A 694 13.79 13.72 38.58
N LYS A 695 13.33 12.83 39.46
CA LYS A 695 12.79 13.14 40.81
C LYS A 695 11.57 14.06 40.79
N VAL A 696 10.84 14.11 39.67
CA VAL A 696 9.64 14.94 39.53
C VAL A 696 8.47 14.27 40.26
N PRO A 697 7.74 14.98 41.14
CA PRO A 697 6.58 14.44 41.84
C PRO A 697 5.40 14.12 40.91
N VAL A 698 4.66 13.06 41.25
CA VAL A 698 3.40 12.66 40.60
C VAL A 698 2.31 12.57 41.66
N THR A 699 1.16 13.22 41.41
CA THR A 699 0.01 13.15 42.32
C THR A 699 -0.92 12.02 41.88
N TRP A 700 -0.72 10.82 42.44
CA TRP A 700 -1.40 9.59 41.99
C TRP A 700 -2.92 9.63 42.03
N SER A 701 -3.52 10.21 43.08
CA SER A 701 -4.99 10.32 43.18
C SER A 701 -5.59 11.26 42.13
N VAL A 702 -4.86 12.32 41.76
CA VAL A 702 -5.26 13.25 40.68
C VAL A 702 -5.10 12.56 39.31
N LEU A 703 -4.01 11.83 39.10
CA LEU A 703 -3.80 11.08 37.86
C LEU A 703 -4.89 10.01 37.68
N LEU A 704 -5.22 9.23 38.71
CA LEU A 704 -6.29 8.23 38.63
C LEU A 704 -7.66 8.85 38.35
N ARG A 705 -7.98 9.98 39.00
CA ARG A 705 -9.20 10.75 38.69
C ARG A 705 -9.25 11.17 37.22
N ASP A 706 -8.13 11.67 36.70
CA ASP A 706 -8.06 12.16 35.33
C ASP A 706 -8.26 11.01 34.31
N LEU A 707 -7.69 9.83 34.58
CA LEU A 707 -7.85 8.65 33.73
C LEU A 707 -9.27 8.07 33.76
N THR A 708 -9.89 7.99 34.95
CA THR A 708 -11.28 7.51 35.08
C THR A 708 -12.28 8.45 34.40
N ARG A 709 -11.96 9.75 34.30
CA ARG A 709 -12.73 10.74 33.54
C ARG A 709 -12.45 10.72 32.04
N TRP A 710 -11.37 10.08 31.57
CA TRP A 710 -10.89 10.22 30.20
C TRP A 710 -11.94 9.84 29.15
N ASN A 711 -12.64 8.71 29.33
CA ASN A 711 -13.64 8.23 28.38
C ASN A 711 -14.82 9.20 28.17
N ARG A 712 -15.14 10.04 29.15
CA ARG A 712 -16.30 10.97 29.08
C ARG A 712 -15.89 12.43 28.93
N HIS A 713 -14.68 12.77 29.38
CA HIS A 713 -14.25 14.16 29.57
C HIS A 713 -12.79 14.40 29.15
N ALA A 714 -12.23 13.60 28.23
CA ALA A 714 -10.85 13.75 27.75
C ALA A 714 -10.48 15.19 27.40
N ASP A 715 -11.31 15.91 26.64
CA ASP A 715 -11.01 17.30 26.24
C ASP A 715 -10.95 18.26 27.42
N GLN A 716 -11.74 18.01 28.46
CA GLN A 716 -11.63 18.78 29.70
C GLN A 716 -10.34 18.44 30.44
N VAL A 717 -9.98 17.16 30.57
CA VAL A 717 -8.75 16.72 31.23
C VAL A 717 -7.51 17.22 30.49
N ARG A 718 -7.48 17.16 29.16
CA ARG A 718 -6.42 17.73 28.31
C ARG A 718 -6.24 19.22 28.56
N ARG A 719 -7.33 19.98 28.59
CA ARG A 719 -7.29 21.41 28.94
C ARG A 719 -6.74 21.63 30.35
N GLU A 720 -7.20 20.85 31.32
CA GLU A 720 -6.70 20.91 32.71
C GLU A 720 -5.18 20.60 32.77
N TRP A 721 -4.69 19.62 31.99
CA TRP A 721 -3.26 19.30 31.89
C TRP A 721 -2.47 20.45 31.25
N PHE A 722 -2.90 20.97 30.10
CA PHE A 722 -2.16 22.05 29.44
C PHE A 722 -2.19 23.37 30.22
N GLN A 723 -3.29 23.68 30.90
CA GLN A 723 -3.38 24.82 31.81
C GLN A 723 -2.42 24.69 32.99
N ALA A 724 -2.24 23.48 33.53
CA ALA A 724 -1.30 23.21 34.60
C ALA A 724 0.16 23.18 34.12
N PHE A 725 0.40 22.82 32.85
CA PHE A 725 1.73 22.85 32.23
C PHE A 725 2.21 24.28 31.92
N HIS A 726 1.26 25.15 31.58
CA HIS A 726 1.45 26.59 31.40
C HIS A 726 0.80 27.35 32.55
N PRO A 727 1.29 27.22 33.80
CA PRO A 727 0.75 27.99 34.89
C PRO A 727 0.88 29.46 34.53
N ILE A 728 -0.26 30.15 34.45
CA ILE A 728 -0.30 31.60 34.31
C ILE A 728 0.49 32.13 35.50
N THR A 729 1.69 32.64 35.25
CA THR A 729 2.49 33.26 36.30
C THR A 729 1.70 34.50 36.76
N PRO A 730 1.47 34.68 38.08
CA PRO A 730 0.74 35.84 38.58
C PRO A 730 1.31 37.18 38.09
#